data_AF-A0A835H771-F1
#
_entry.id   AF-A0A835H771-F1
#
_cell.length_a   1.000
_cell.length_b   1.000
_cell.length_c   1.000
_cell.angle_alpha   90.00
_cell.angle_beta   90.00
_cell.angle_gamma   90.00
#
_symmetry.space_group_name_H-M   'P 1'
#
loop_
_entity.id
_entity.type
_entity.pdbx_description
1 polymer ?
#
loop_
_entity_poly.entity_id
_entity_poly.type
_entity_poly.pdbx_seq_one_letter_code
_entity_poly.pdbx_strand_id
1 'polypeptide(L)'
;MARRVSTKLIRNLPNVVNLLNKSSSNNPFLNKPVCSNFQSHQGFIRYINSSPSSTLTSITSTLNITHSLDKQVSNTARLSLDDTERLFSSVSTKQLLRSLVNLHLASIESFVDFGIWVMRSRLIDTPLCKEIILAIAKHSFYEHFCAGENLKEASNTLQKLWDDGLRGILDYGLEDAIDNPSCDRNLNEFLKAVDSTKMLPPSSVSYACVKVTAICPISLLKRVSDLLRWEYKDPSFDLPWKLDTLPILSKSSPFYHTLEKPEPLSPQEEHDLQQAYERLIKLSENCYDLNLPLLVDAEYTSVQPAIDYLTYSAMMKFNKYSNPIVFGTVQAYLKDAKERTIQATEAAEKMGITMGLKLVRGAYLSSETQLASSLGHASPIHGSIQETHACYNECASFMIEKVFTGTGAVVLATHNLESGQVAAGKAQGLGIGKGNPKLQFAQLKGMAEGLSFGLRNAGFQVSKYLPYGPVEMVMPYLLRRAEENRGLLSASTLDRQLMRKELIRRLKVAVCVMIMKALLKQIISTARQHAEQKKSKPLMANRVSTNLQQNIPSFLKSLNSSPSTYTAVTTPLNLTEELENTIKRKPITTPTSHKTLSLDDGESLFSSVSSFQLLRSLLNLQMASFDPIVDMGTWVMKSRLMESMVSKKIVLGMVKHTLYEHFCAGENLDEASKTLQRIWDSGLRGILDYGLEDATDNPSCDRNLNEFVKVVESTKLLPSSSVSYACMKITAICPISLLKRVSDLLRWEHRDPSFNLPWKHDTFPVLSDSSPFYHTLERPEPLTLEEEQDIEKARERLFELSQKCHDTNLPLLVDAEYTTVQPAIDYLTYLAMIQFNKDNNPIVYGTIQAYLKDAKDRMIQATDAAKNMGVTIGLKLVRGAYLSSETKLASSLGYASPMHGSIQKTHSSYNDCASFMIDKVSTRSAAVLLATHNLESGKMAVKKAQALEIAKGNPNLQFAQLKGMAEGLSFGLRNAGFLVSKYLAYGPVEMVIPFLLRRAEENRGILSASTLDRQLMRYEGISEETQKLKSGEMSCANLHQLLCPYFEGIAK
;
A
#
# COMPACT_ATOMS: atom_id res chain seq x y z
N MET A 1 -2.89 -21.40 40.36
CA MET A 1 -2.76 -22.45 41.41
C MET A 1 -2.81 -23.82 40.74
N ALA A 2 -2.09 -24.84 41.22
CA ALA A 2 -1.96 -26.14 40.51
C ALA A 2 -2.64 -27.31 41.24
N ARG A 3 -3.36 -28.16 40.48
CA ARG A 3 -3.61 -29.62 40.64
C ARG A 3 -4.40 -30.08 39.38
N ARG A 4 -4.13 -31.18 38.64
CA ARG A 4 -3.63 -32.56 38.89
C ARG A 4 -4.79 -33.56 39.07
N VAL A 5 -4.64 -34.79 38.53
CA VAL A 5 -5.51 -36.00 38.63
C VAL A 5 -6.66 -36.09 37.59
N SER A 6 -7.06 -37.25 37.02
CA SER A 6 -6.33 -38.48 36.60
C SER A 6 -7.23 -39.46 35.81
N THR A 7 -6.64 -40.19 34.84
CA THR A 7 -6.92 -41.59 34.39
C THR A 7 -8.32 -42.23 34.44
N LYS A 8 -8.68 -42.93 33.35
CA LYS A 8 -8.82 -44.40 33.21
C LYS A 8 -9.14 -44.75 31.74
N LEU A 9 -8.91 -45.92 31.12
CA LEU A 9 -8.00 -47.08 31.25
C LEU A 9 -8.57 -48.15 30.27
N ILE A 10 -7.73 -48.90 29.53
CA ILE A 10 -7.89 -50.35 29.18
C ILE A 10 -9.06 -50.75 28.23
N ARG A 11 -8.99 -51.71 27.29
CA ARG A 11 -7.98 -52.65 26.67
C ARG A 11 -8.56 -53.08 25.28
N ASN A 12 -7.89 -53.73 24.31
CA ASN A 12 -6.97 -54.88 24.36
C ASN A 12 -6.04 -54.98 23.11
N LEU A 13 -4.99 -55.81 23.22
CA LEU A 13 -3.99 -56.27 22.21
C LEU A 13 -4.43 -57.67 21.64
N PRO A 14 -3.65 -58.51 20.87
CA PRO A 14 -2.19 -58.52 20.48
C PRO A 14 -1.90 -58.72 18.95
N ASN A 15 -0.79 -58.27 18.33
CA ASN A 15 0.66 -58.64 18.31
C ASN A 15 1.10 -59.62 17.16
N VAL A 16 2.43 -59.61 16.90
CA VAL A 16 3.30 -60.69 16.33
C VAL A 16 3.83 -60.57 14.87
N VAL A 17 4.94 -59.84 14.72
CA VAL A 17 6.29 -60.29 14.23
C VAL A 17 6.49 -61.01 12.86
N ASN A 18 7.46 -60.48 12.10
CA ASN A 18 8.30 -61.05 11.01
C ASN A 18 7.68 -61.78 9.80
N LEU A 19 8.08 -61.36 8.59
CA LEU A 19 9.04 -62.12 7.77
C LEU A 19 9.59 -61.29 6.58
N LEU A 20 10.85 -61.55 6.22
CA LEU A 20 11.48 -61.11 4.96
C LEU A 20 11.92 -62.35 4.16
N ASN A 21 12.04 -62.17 2.84
CA ASN A 21 12.69 -63.07 1.87
C ASN A 21 12.13 -64.49 1.71
N LYS A 22 11.50 -64.72 0.55
CA LYS A 22 11.86 -65.87 -0.31
C LYS A 22 11.71 -65.52 -1.79
N SER A 23 12.32 -66.33 -2.65
CA SER A 23 12.78 -65.94 -3.99
C SER A 23 12.14 -66.76 -5.12
N SER A 24 12.40 -66.33 -6.36
CA SER A 24 12.12 -67.03 -7.64
C SER A 24 10.63 -67.11 -8.04
N SER A 25 10.26 -67.33 -9.31
CA SER A 25 11.04 -67.76 -10.49
C SER A 25 10.40 -67.26 -11.82
N ASN A 26 11.01 -67.64 -12.95
CA ASN A 26 10.41 -67.78 -14.29
C ASN A 26 9.99 -66.52 -15.09
N ASN A 27 10.97 -65.96 -15.78
CA ASN A 27 10.84 -65.56 -17.20
C ASN A 27 10.95 -66.83 -18.07
N PRO A 28 10.24 -66.98 -19.21
CA PRO A 28 10.95 -67.45 -20.40
C PRO A 28 10.38 -67.02 -21.80
N PHE A 29 11.23 -67.20 -22.83
CA PHE A 29 11.00 -67.13 -24.31
C PHE A 29 10.76 -65.75 -24.97
N LEU A 30 11.32 -65.42 -26.15
CA LEU A 30 12.61 -65.83 -26.74
C LEU A 30 13.08 -64.86 -27.87
N ASN A 31 14.40 -64.76 -28.05
CA ASN A 31 15.22 -64.54 -29.28
C ASN A 31 14.55 -64.73 -30.68
N LYS A 32 15.04 -64.18 -31.82
CA LYS A 32 16.44 -63.85 -32.28
C LYS A 32 16.43 -62.82 -33.49
N PRO A 33 17.59 -62.36 -34.04
CA PRO A 33 17.72 -61.20 -34.96
C PRO A 33 18.16 -61.56 -36.41
N VAL A 34 19.00 -60.71 -37.08
CA VAL A 34 19.58 -60.74 -38.48
C VAL A 34 18.81 -59.80 -39.44
N CYS A 35 19.34 -58.90 -40.32
CA CYS A 35 20.67 -58.33 -40.71
C CYS A 35 20.41 -57.02 -41.56
N SER A 36 21.33 -56.21 -42.13
CA SER A 36 22.73 -55.75 -41.87
C SER A 36 23.19 -54.70 -42.94
N ASN A 37 24.35 -54.04 -42.75
CA ASN A 37 25.11 -53.17 -43.71
C ASN A 37 24.49 -51.79 -44.04
N PHE A 38 25.18 -50.73 -44.52
CA PHE A 38 26.61 -50.33 -44.71
C PHE A 38 26.82 -48.99 -43.91
N GLN A 39 27.93 -48.55 -43.29
CA GLN A 39 29.40 -48.71 -43.38
C GLN A 39 30.15 -47.47 -43.97
N SER A 40 30.67 -46.60 -43.09
CA SER A 40 31.94 -45.82 -43.18
C SER A 40 32.12 -45.03 -41.86
N HIS A 41 33.21 -45.10 -41.08
CA HIS A 41 34.64 -44.79 -41.31
C HIS A 41 34.90 -43.30 -41.58
N GLN A 42 35.76 -42.55 -40.87
CA GLN A 42 36.80 -42.86 -39.84
C GLN A 42 36.77 -41.76 -38.73
N GLY A 43 37.43 -41.83 -37.57
CA GLY A 43 38.29 -42.84 -36.92
C GLY A 43 38.76 -42.32 -35.53
N PHE A 44 39.12 -43.21 -34.59
CA PHE A 44 39.40 -42.84 -33.19
C PHE A 44 40.52 -43.71 -32.57
N ILE A 45 41.34 -43.14 -31.68
CA ILE A 45 42.42 -43.79 -30.90
C ILE A 45 42.27 -43.29 -29.44
N ARG A 46 41.91 -44.14 -28.45
CA ARG A 46 42.79 -44.99 -27.58
C ARG A 46 43.70 -44.13 -26.68
N TYR A 47 43.88 -44.33 -25.36
CA TYR A 47 43.57 -45.38 -24.36
C TYR A 47 43.38 -44.70 -22.96
N ILE A 48 42.95 -45.31 -21.83
CA ILE A 48 41.96 -46.37 -21.48
C ILE A 48 41.87 -46.50 -19.92
N ASN A 49 40.73 -46.91 -19.35
CA ASN A 49 40.54 -47.40 -17.94
C ASN A 49 40.81 -46.41 -16.78
N SER A 50 40.39 -46.62 -15.51
CA SER A 50 39.61 -47.70 -14.85
C SER A 50 38.74 -47.18 -13.69
N SER A 51 37.62 -47.85 -13.40
CA SER A 51 36.98 -47.84 -12.06
C SER A 51 37.53 -48.97 -11.19
N PRO A 52 37.39 -48.91 -9.86
CA PRO A 52 36.52 -49.91 -9.19
C PRO A 52 35.70 -49.35 -8.02
N SER A 53 34.71 -50.14 -7.58
CA SER A 53 33.79 -49.84 -6.48
C SER A 53 34.32 -50.27 -5.11
N SER A 54 33.87 -49.61 -4.04
CA SER A 54 33.75 -50.20 -2.69
C SER A 54 32.67 -49.47 -1.87
N THR A 55 32.21 -50.07 -0.77
CA THR A 55 31.02 -49.63 -0.02
C THR A 55 31.21 -49.77 1.49
N LEU A 56 30.51 -48.94 2.27
CA LEU A 56 30.14 -49.06 3.69
C LEU A 56 31.13 -48.66 4.82
N THR A 57 30.50 -48.25 5.93
CA THR A 57 30.95 -48.21 7.34
C THR A 57 32.02 -47.20 7.82
N SER A 58 31.57 -45.94 7.97
CA SER A 58 31.25 -45.29 9.28
C SER A 58 32.31 -45.05 10.39
N ILE A 59 32.14 -43.88 11.06
CA ILE A 59 32.57 -43.47 12.43
C ILE A 59 33.90 -42.69 12.57
N THR A 60 33.73 -41.38 12.77
CA THR A 60 34.56 -40.36 13.45
C THR A 60 36.08 -40.52 13.58
N SER A 61 36.79 -39.50 13.07
CA SER A 61 37.64 -38.67 13.94
C SER A 61 37.52 -37.19 13.56
N THR A 62 37.55 -36.30 14.55
CA THR A 62 37.45 -34.84 14.39
C THR A 62 38.83 -34.20 14.29
N LEU A 63 39.05 -33.33 13.30
CA LEU A 63 40.14 -32.34 13.32
C LEU A 63 39.73 -31.09 12.53
N ASN A 64 40.01 -29.90 13.08
CA ASN A 64 39.51 -28.63 12.57
C ASN A 64 40.36 -28.09 11.40
N ILE A 65 39.72 -27.81 10.26
CA ILE A 65 40.22 -26.84 9.25
C ILE A 65 39.09 -25.85 8.89
N THR A 66 38.50 -25.24 9.92
CA THR A 66 37.46 -24.21 9.81
C THR A 66 38.05 -22.80 9.77
N HIS A 67 38.85 -22.48 8.74
CA HIS A 67 39.14 -21.08 8.35
C HIS A 67 39.82 -21.00 6.96
N SER A 68 39.04 -20.79 5.89
CA SER A 68 39.50 -20.17 4.62
C SER A 68 38.41 -20.10 3.54
N LEU A 69 37.60 -21.14 3.36
CA LEU A 69 36.72 -21.29 2.18
C LEU A 69 35.41 -20.47 2.21
N ASP A 70 34.98 -19.98 3.37
CA ASP A 70 33.65 -19.39 3.57
C ASP A 70 33.57 -17.89 3.20
N LYS A 71 34.34 -17.45 2.19
CA LYS A 71 34.52 -16.02 1.85
C LYS A 71 34.47 -15.65 0.36
N GLN A 72 33.96 -16.53 -0.50
CA GLN A 72 33.71 -16.24 -1.92
C GLN A 72 32.29 -16.54 -2.44
N VAL A 73 31.30 -16.77 -1.56
CA VAL A 73 29.88 -16.91 -1.95
C VAL A 73 29.04 -15.73 -1.42
N SER A 74 29.48 -14.50 -1.71
CA SER A 74 28.80 -13.28 -1.22
C SER A 74 28.83 -12.10 -2.21
N ASN A 75 28.38 -12.32 -3.46
CA ASN A 75 27.99 -11.21 -4.35
C ASN A 75 27.04 -11.60 -5.50
N THR A 76 25.95 -12.33 -5.20
CA THR A 76 24.81 -12.42 -6.14
C THR A 76 24.04 -11.11 -6.13
N ALA A 77 24.10 -10.36 -7.24
CA ALA A 77 23.49 -9.04 -7.37
C ALA A 77 21.96 -9.13 -7.42
N ARG A 78 21.32 -9.09 -6.23
CA ARG A 78 19.87 -9.04 -6.07
C ARG A 78 19.26 -7.92 -6.93
N LEU A 79 18.07 -8.20 -7.50
CA LEU A 79 17.26 -7.23 -8.23
C LEU A 79 17.01 -5.97 -7.38
N SER A 80 17.74 -4.90 -7.69
CA SER A 80 17.63 -3.64 -6.96
C SER A 80 16.40 -2.87 -7.42
N LEU A 81 15.41 -2.78 -6.51
CA LEU A 81 14.16 -2.04 -6.69
C LEU A 81 14.09 -0.80 -5.79
N ASP A 82 15.07 -0.63 -4.90
CA ASP A 82 15.10 0.46 -3.93
C ASP A 82 15.41 1.81 -4.56
N ASP A 83 16.23 1.82 -5.62
CA ASP A 83 16.54 2.99 -6.44
C ASP A 83 15.41 3.25 -7.45
N THR A 84 14.33 3.89 -6.99
CA THR A 84 13.18 4.19 -7.86
C THR A 84 13.48 5.24 -8.93
N GLU A 85 14.49 6.08 -8.70
CA GLU A 85 14.96 7.07 -9.67
C GLU A 85 15.46 6.37 -10.92
N ARG A 86 16.39 5.42 -10.77
CA ARG A 86 16.89 4.61 -11.87
C ARG A 86 15.82 3.68 -12.43
N LEU A 87 14.97 3.11 -11.56
CA LEU A 87 13.91 2.18 -11.94
C LEU A 87 12.91 2.80 -12.93
N PHE A 88 12.40 4.00 -12.64
CA PHE A 88 11.38 4.66 -13.45
C PHE A 88 11.92 5.83 -14.29
N SER A 89 13.24 5.97 -14.39
CA SER A 89 13.95 7.12 -14.99
C SER A 89 13.37 7.67 -16.31
N SER A 90 12.92 6.79 -17.20
CA SER A 90 12.37 7.16 -18.52
C SER A 90 10.83 7.37 -18.53
N VAL A 91 10.09 6.78 -17.60
CA VAL A 91 8.62 6.93 -17.47
C VAL A 91 8.26 8.35 -17.06
N SER A 92 7.20 8.96 -17.62
CA SER A 92 6.76 10.31 -17.19
C SER A 92 5.91 10.30 -15.91
N THR A 93 5.91 11.44 -15.18
CA THR A 93 5.12 11.63 -13.96
C THR A 93 3.61 11.48 -14.21
N LYS A 94 3.12 11.87 -15.40
CA LYS A 94 1.71 11.69 -15.81
C LYS A 94 1.35 10.21 -15.99
N GLN A 95 2.25 9.41 -16.57
CA GLN A 95 2.05 7.96 -16.70
C GLN A 95 2.04 7.28 -15.33
N LEU A 96 3.01 7.56 -14.45
CA LEU A 96 3.07 7.00 -13.10
C LEU A 96 1.79 7.31 -12.29
N LEU A 97 1.28 8.54 -12.37
CA LEU A 97 0.05 8.93 -11.69
C LEU A 97 -1.18 8.19 -12.25
N ARG A 98 -1.31 8.07 -13.59
CA ARG A 98 -2.43 7.35 -14.22
C ARG A 98 -2.43 5.86 -13.85
N SER A 99 -1.27 5.22 -13.89
CA SER A 99 -1.13 3.81 -13.50
C SER A 99 -1.48 3.59 -12.03
N LEU A 100 -1.05 4.49 -11.14
CA LEU A 100 -1.39 4.42 -9.71
C LEU A 100 -2.91 4.53 -9.47
N VAL A 101 -3.60 5.44 -10.18
CA VAL A 101 -5.06 5.59 -10.09
C VAL A 101 -5.80 4.37 -10.63
N ASN A 102 -5.42 3.88 -11.81
CA ASN A 102 -6.12 2.76 -12.44
C ASN A 102 -5.92 1.43 -11.69
N LEU A 103 -4.71 1.15 -11.18
CA LEU A 103 -4.46 0.00 -10.30
C LEU A 103 -5.05 0.17 -8.88
N HIS A 104 -5.44 1.38 -8.48
CA HIS A 104 -6.24 1.57 -7.27
C HIS A 104 -7.71 1.20 -7.53
N LEU A 105 -8.33 1.77 -8.57
CA LEU A 105 -9.70 1.46 -8.99
C LEU A 105 -9.90 -0.04 -9.24
N ALA A 106 -8.95 -0.69 -9.93
CA ALA A 106 -8.97 -2.12 -10.21
C ALA A 106 -8.94 -3.02 -8.96
N SER A 107 -8.50 -2.50 -7.80
CA SER A 107 -8.50 -3.25 -6.54
C SER A 107 -9.76 -3.09 -5.69
N ILE A 108 -10.63 -2.13 -6.04
CA ILE A 108 -11.89 -1.89 -5.32
C ILE A 108 -12.93 -2.89 -5.82
N GLU A 109 -13.21 -3.92 -5.03
CA GLU A 109 -14.07 -5.04 -5.44
C GLU A 109 -15.45 -4.58 -5.93
N SER A 110 -16.12 -3.68 -5.21
CA SER A 110 -17.45 -3.17 -5.61
C SER A 110 -17.42 -2.34 -6.90
N PHE A 111 -16.29 -1.76 -7.27
CA PHE A 111 -16.13 -1.05 -8.55
C PHE A 111 -15.93 -2.04 -9.69
N VAL A 112 -15.13 -3.09 -9.47
CA VAL A 112 -14.94 -4.21 -10.42
C VAL A 112 -16.25 -4.97 -10.61
N ASP A 113 -16.97 -5.33 -9.55
CA ASP A 113 -18.26 -6.02 -9.61
C ASP A 113 -19.31 -5.19 -10.35
N PHE A 114 -19.39 -3.88 -10.10
CA PHE A 114 -20.27 -2.99 -10.83
C PHE A 114 -19.90 -2.91 -12.33
N GLY A 115 -18.61 -2.78 -12.66
CA GLY A 115 -18.14 -2.78 -14.05
C GLY A 115 -18.47 -4.09 -14.78
N ILE A 116 -18.20 -5.24 -14.15
CA ILE A 116 -18.54 -6.56 -14.69
C ILE A 116 -20.06 -6.72 -14.85
N TRP A 117 -20.86 -6.25 -13.88
CA TRP A 117 -22.32 -6.28 -13.96
C TRP A 117 -22.85 -5.43 -15.11
N VAL A 118 -22.40 -4.18 -15.26
CA VAL A 118 -22.77 -3.30 -16.38
C VAL A 118 -22.45 -3.98 -17.71
N MET A 119 -21.24 -4.52 -17.87
CA MET A 119 -20.78 -5.20 -19.08
C MET A 119 -21.51 -6.52 -19.38
N ARG A 120 -22.13 -7.17 -18.38
CA ARG A 120 -22.95 -8.39 -18.54
C ARG A 120 -24.46 -8.10 -18.55
N SER A 121 -24.87 -6.82 -18.53
CA SER A 121 -26.28 -6.41 -18.49
C SER A 121 -26.82 -6.01 -19.88
N ARG A 122 -28.14 -6.09 -20.07
CA ARG A 122 -28.83 -5.62 -21.29
C ARG A 122 -28.74 -4.10 -21.53
N LEU A 123 -28.07 -3.35 -20.66
CA LEU A 123 -27.76 -1.94 -20.90
C LEU A 123 -26.81 -1.78 -22.09
N ILE A 124 -25.92 -2.74 -22.33
CA ILE A 124 -24.98 -2.70 -23.47
C ILE A 124 -25.65 -3.00 -24.82
N ASP A 125 -26.85 -3.60 -24.81
CA ASP A 125 -27.69 -3.82 -26.00
C ASP A 125 -28.42 -2.54 -26.44
N THR A 126 -28.48 -1.52 -25.57
CA THR A 126 -29.15 -0.23 -25.85
C THR A 126 -28.16 0.74 -26.48
N PRO A 127 -28.34 1.23 -27.73
CA PRO A 127 -27.30 1.96 -28.47
C PRO A 127 -26.69 3.16 -27.72
N LEU A 128 -27.50 4.06 -27.18
CA LEU A 128 -27.02 5.24 -26.43
C LEU A 128 -26.23 4.85 -25.17
N CYS A 129 -26.68 3.83 -24.46
CA CYS A 129 -25.97 3.31 -23.28
C CYS A 129 -24.67 2.62 -23.68
N LYS A 130 -24.66 1.86 -24.80
CA LYS A 130 -23.48 1.20 -25.35
C LYS A 130 -22.37 2.20 -25.65
N GLU A 131 -22.68 3.28 -26.36
CA GLU A 131 -21.72 4.35 -26.67
C GLU A 131 -21.11 4.97 -25.40
N ILE A 132 -21.95 5.29 -24.41
CA ILE A 132 -21.49 5.86 -23.13
C ILE A 132 -20.61 4.87 -22.35
N ILE A 133 -21.02 3.60 -22.24
CA ILE A 133 -20.28 2.54 -21.55
C ILE A 133 -18.92 2.31 -22.22
N LEU A 134 -18.87 2.20 -23.55
CA LEU A 134 -17.63 2.01 -24.30
C LEU A 134 -16.72 3.24 -24.23
N ALA A 135 -17.27 4.47 -24.29
CA ALA A 135 -16.50 5.69 -24.13
C ALA A 135 -15.86 5.80 -22.73
N ILE A 136 -16.57 5.39 -21.67
CA ILE A 136 -16.03 5.33 -20.30
C ILE A 136 -14.95 4.24 -20.20
N ALA A 137 -15.21 3.03 -20.72
CA ALA A 137 -14.25 1.92 -20.71
C ALA A 137 -12.95 2.26 -21.46
N LYS A 138 -13.07 2.92 -22.62
CA LYS A 138 -11.96 3.41 -23.46
C LYS A 138 -10.97 4.28 -22.67
N HIS A 139 -11.47 5.38 -22.10
CA HIS A 139 -10.62 6.41 -21.49
C HIS A 139 -10.10 6.04 -20.09
N SER A 140 -10.66 5.01 -19.45
CA SER A 140 -10.28 4.55 -18.10
C SER A 140 -9.37 3.31 -18.13
N PHE A 141 -9.98 2.12 -18.29
CA PHE A 141 -9.36 0.81 -18.16
C PHE A 141 -8.66 0.36 -19.44
N TYR A 142 -9.28 0.58 -20.60
CA TYR A 142 -8.77 0.14 -21.90
C TYR A 142 -7.41 0.77 -22.22
N GLU A 143 -7.29 2.10 -22.17
CA GLU A 143 -5.99 2.79 -22.39
C GLU A 143 -4.89 2.38 -21.39
N HIS A 144 -5.25 1.77 -20.26
CA HIS A 144 -4.29 1.24 -19.29
C HIS A 144 -3.75 -0.13 -19.68
N PHE A 145 -4.62 -1.09 -20.01
CA PHE A 145 -4.23 -2.49 -20.24
C PHE A 145 -4.05 -2.87 -21.72
N CYS A 146 -4.57 -2.07 -22.65
CA CYS A 146 -4.50 -2.29 -24.11
C CYS A 146 -3.59 -1.24 -24.79
N ALA A 147 -3.02 -1.56 -25.95
CA ALA A 147 -2.03 -0.71 -26.62
C ALA A 147 -2.62 0.31 -27.61
N GLY A 148 -3.88 0.15 -28.04
CA GLY A 148 -4.57 1.04 -28.98
C GLY A 148 -5.64 0.32 -29.79
N GLU A 149 -6.59 1.04 -30.38
CA GLU A 149 -7.70 0.41 -31.12
C GLU A 149 -7.30 -0.12 -32.51
N ASN A 150 -6.11 0.26 -32.97
CA ASN A 150 -5.59 -0.05 -34.29
C ASN A 150 -4.05 -0.15 -34.27
N LEU A 151 -3.48 -0.70 -35.34
CA LEU A 151 -2.03 -0.91 -35.48
C LEU A 151 -1.21 0.39 -35.29
N LYS A 152 -1.72 1.54 -35.72
CA LYS A 152 -1.00 2.83 -35.58
C LYS A 152 -0.88 3.26 -34.12
N GLU A 153 -1.94 3.09 -33.33
CA GLU A 153 -1.90 3.36 -31.89
C GLU A 153 -1.06 2.33 -31.14
N ALA A 154 -1.18 1.04 -31.49
CA ALA A 154 -0.34 -0.02 -30.95
C ALA A 154 1.16 0.25 -31.20
N SER A 155 1.50 0.68 -32.43
CA SER A 155 2.85 1.14 -32.82
C SER A 155 3.32 2.33 -31.97
N ASN A 156 2.47 3.34 -31.77
CA ASN A 156 2.75 4.50 -30.94
C ASN A 156 2.91 4.17 -29.44
N THR A 157 2.36 3.05 -28.97
CA THR A 157 2.57 2.51 -27.62
C THR A 157 3.85 1.70 -27.54
N LEU A 158 4.11 0.85 -28.55
CA LEU A 158 5.33 0.04 -28.66
C LEU A 158 6.58 0.92 -28.74
N GLN A 159 6.57 1.98 -29.56
CA GLN A 159 7.70 2.90 -29.69
C GLN A 159 8.12 3.46 -28.33
N LYS A 160 7.17 3.94 -27.53
CA LYS A 160 7.44 4.49 -26.19
C LYS A 160 8.03 3.44 -25.26
N LEU A 161 7.55 2.20 -25.34
CA LEU A 161 8.11 1.07 -24.57
C LEU A 161 9.52 0.72 -25.02
N TRP A 162 9.81 0.81 -26.31
CA TRP A 162 11.14 0.60 -26.88
C TRP A 162 12.12 1.73 -26.50
N ASP A 163 11.65 2.98 -26.47
CA ASP A 163 12.39 4.13 -25.94
C ASP A 163 12.64 3.97 -24.41
N ASP A 164 11.68 3.38 -23.69
CA ASP A 164 11.80 2.89 -22.30
C ASP A 164 12.69 1.61 -22.18
N GLY A 165 13.28 1.10 -23.27
CA GLY A 165 14.16 -0.08 -23.26
C GLY A 165 13.45 -1.41 -22.92
N LEU A 166 12.15 -1.50 -23.19
CA LEU A 166 11.31 -2.69 -23.07
C LEU A 166 10.84 -3.15 -24.47
N ARG A 167 10.59 -4.44 -24.63
CA ARG A 167 10.06 -5.02 -25.89
C ARG A 167 8.54 -5.20 -25.80
N GLY A 168 7.89 -5.44 -26.94
CA GLY A 168 6.46 -5.77 -27.01
C GLY A 168 6.20 -7.21 -27.45
N ILE A 169 5.24 -7.90 -26.83
CA ILE A 169 4.52 -9.02 -27.45
C ILE A 169 3.27 -8.41 -28.07
N LEU A 170 3.18 -8.38 -29.40
CA LEU A 170 2.09 -7.73 -30.11
C LEU A 170 0.93 -8.72 -30.28
N ASP A 171 -0.23 -8.38 -29.72
CA ASP A 171 -1.41 -9.25 -29.67
C ASP A 171 -2.62 -8.55 -30.28
N TYR A 172 -3.14 -9.06 -31.40
CA TYR A 172 -4.39 -8.57 -31.94
C TYR A 172 -5.53 -9.29 -31.23
N GLY A 173 -6.30 -8.56 -30.40
CA GLY A 173 -7.17 -9.11 -29.36
C GLY A 173 -8.48 -9.74 -29.85
N LEU A 174 -8.40 -10.59 -30.88
CA LEU A 174 -9.48 -11.46 -31.33
C LEU A 174 -9.46 -12.79 -30.56
N GLU A 175 -10.62 -13.24 -30.11
CA GLU A 175 -10.85 -14.57 -29.53
C GLU A 175 -12.07 -15.21 -30.25
N ASP A 176 -12.20 -16.53 -30.21
CA ASP A 176 -13.40 -17.31 -30.61
C ASP A 176 -14.03 -17.00 -32.00
N ALA A 177 -13.46 -17.62 -33.05
CA ALA A 177 -14.12 -17.75 -34.36
C ALA A 177 -15.18 -18.87 -34.36
N ILE A 178 -16.28 -18.62 -35.08
CA ILE A 178 -17.42 -19.54 -35.21
C ILE A 178 -17.43 -20.36 -36.51
N ASP A 179 -16.75 -19.90 -37.57
CA ASP A 179 -16.72 -20.52 -38.89
C ASP A 179 -15.39 -20.26 -39.62
N ASN A 180 -15.13 -21.03 -40.69
CA ASN A 180 -13.92 -20.89 -41.52
C ASN A 180 -13.76 -19.51 -42.17
N PRO A 181 -14.80 -18.90 -42.78
CA PRO A 181 -14.70 -17.53 -43.32
C PRO A 181 -14.28 -16.49 -42.27
N SER A 182 -14.65 -16.66 -40.99
CA SER A 182 -14.20 -15.82 -39.88
C SER A 182 -12.73 -16.11 -39.55
N CYS A 183 -12.32 -17.37 -39.50
CA CYS A 183 -10.93 -17.77 -39.33
C CYS A 183 -10.02 -17.16 -40.43
N ASP A 184 -10.49 -17.11 -41.68
CA ASP A 184 -9.77 -16.51 -42.81
C ASP A 184 -9.66 -14.99 -42.67
N ARG A 185 -10.74 -14.29 -42.28
CA ARG A 185 -10.68 -12.84 -42.00
C ARG A 185 -9.70 -12.55 -40.85
N ASN A 186 -9.77 -13.32 -39.78
CA ASN A 186 -8.92 -13.16 -38.60
C ASN A 186 -7.44 -13.41 -38.93
N LEU A 187 -7.12 -14.47 -39.69
CA LEU A 187 -5.76 -14.73 -40.18
C LEU A 187 -5.22 -13.55 -41.00
N ASN A 188 -6.03 -12.95 -41.87
CA ASN A 188 -5.58 -11.81 -42.67
C ASN A 188 -5.23 -10.58 -41.80
N GLU A 189 -5.90 -10.37 -40.66
CA GLU A 189 -5.50 -9.33 -39.70
C GLU A 189 -4.24 -9.71 -38.89
N PHE A 190 -4.06 -10.98 -38.50
CA PHE A 190 -2.81 -11.45 -37.88
C PHE A 190 -1.62 -11.30 -38.85
N LEU A 191 -1.79 -11.64 -40.13
CA LEU A 191 -0.76 -11.44 -41.16
C LEU A 191 -0.43 -9.95 -41.35
N LYS A 192 -1.43 -9.06 -41.43
CA LYS A 192 -1.20 -7.59 -41.45
C LYS A 192 -0.45 -7.11 -40.21
N ALA A 193 -0.75 -7.67 -39.03
CA ALA A 193 -0.06 -7.32 -37.79
C ALA A 193 1.43 -7.70 -37.86
N VAL A 194 1.73 -8.94 -38.28
CA VAL A 194 3.09 -9.45 -38.49
C VAL A 194 3.83 -8.63 -39.56
N ASP A 195 3.22 -8.39 -40.73
CA ASP A 195 3.81 -7.58 -41.80
C ASP A 195 4.10 -6.13 -41.36
N SER A 196 3.24 -5.54 -40.52
CA SER A 196 3.45 -4.17 -40.00
C SER A 196 4.71 -4.03 -39.14
N THR A 197 5.23 -5.13 -38.57
CA THR A 197 6.45 -5.10 -37.74
C THR A 197 7.69 -4.69 -38.52
N LYS A 198 7.67 -4.82 -39.86
CA LYS A 198 8.69 -4.29 -40.79
C LYS A 198 8.84 -2.76 -40.71
N MET A 199 7.81 -2.06 -40.26
CA MET A 199 7.77 -0.59 -40.13
C MET A 199 8.14 -0.10 -38.72
N LEU A 200 8.37 -1.03 -37.78
CA LEU A 200 8.70 -0.74 -36.38
C LEU A 200 10.22 -0.83 -36.15
N PRO A 201 10.76 -0.25 -35.07
CA PRO A 201 12.19 -0.35 -34.78
C PRO A 201 12.63 -1.82 -34.71
N PRO A 202 13.76 -2.21 -35.32
CA PRO A 202 14.25 -3.59 -35.29
C PRO A 202 14.34 -4.12 -33.85
N SER A 203 13.82 -5.32 -33.64
CA SER A 203 13.68 -5.96 -32.32
C SER A 203 12.76 -5.28 -31.29
N SER A 204 12.04 -4.20 -31.61
CA SER A 204 11.04 -3.63 -30.67
C SER A 204 9.92 -4.63 -30.35
N VAL A 205 9.39 -5.30 -31.37
CA VAL A 205 8.57 -6.50 -31.19
C VAL A 205 9.48 -7.67 -30.81
N SER A 206 9.02 -8.49 -29.87
CA SER A 206 9.66 -9.72 -29.39
C SER A 206 8.95 -10.97 -29.88
N TYR A 207 7.62 -10.93 -29.91
CA TYR A 207 6.75 -11.99 -30.43
C TYR A 207 5.52 -11.36 -31.08
N ALA A 208 5.01 -12.00 -32.13
CA ALA A 208 3.59 -11.89 -32.47
C ALA A 208 2.79 -12.89 -31.62
N CYS A 209 1.57 -12.55 -31.19
CA CYS A 209 0.69 -13.43 -30.45
C CYS A 209 -0.48 -13.91 -31.34
N VAL A 210 -0.93 -15.15 -31.13
CA VAL A 210 -2.13 -15.71 -31.78
C VAL A 210 -2.89 -16.62 -30.83
N LYS A 211 -4.21 -16.62 -30.96
CA LYS A 211 -5.14 -17.57 -30.30
C LYS A 211 -5.65 -18.53 -31.35
N VAL A 212 -5.61 -19.83 -31.08
CA VAL A 212 -6.01 -20.83 -32.08
C VAL A 212 -7.53 -20.81 -32.25
N THR A 213 -8.29 -20.47 -31.21
CA THR A 213 -9.73 -20.19 -31.30
C THR A 213 -10.08 -19.12 -32.32
N ALA A 214 -9.19 -18.16 -32.61
CA ALA A 214 -9.43 -17.11 -33.60
C ALA A 214 -9.17 -17.55 -35.05
N ILE A 215 -8.49 -18.69 -35.28
CA ILE A 215 -8.18 -19.23 -36.63
C ILE A 215 -8.65 -20.68 -36.86
N CYS A 216 -9.34 -21.27 -35.88
CA CYS A 216 -9.99 -22.57 -35.97
C CYS A 216 -11.32 -22.52 -35.19
N PRO A 217 -12.46 -23.01 -35.75
CA PRO A 217 -13.74 -22.98 -35.04
C PRO A 217 -13.67 -23.67 -33.68
N ILE A 218 -14.12 -22.99 -32.61
CA ILE A 218 -14.01 -23.50 -31.23
C ILE A 218 -14.76 -24.84 -31.02
N SER A 219 -15.81 -25.10 -31.79
CA SER A 219 -16.51 -26.39 -31.83
C SER A 219 -15.60 -27.54 -32.27
N LEU A 220 -14.82 -27.32 -33.32
CA LEU A 220 -13.87 -28.30 -33.86
C LEU A 220 -12.70 -28.53 -32.90
N LEU A 221 -12.15 -27.47 -32.30
CA LEU A 221 -11.08 -27.58 -31.28
C LEU A 221 -11.51 -28.42 -30.06
N LYS A 222 -12.78 -28.37 -29.66
CA LYS A 222 -13.32 -29.24 -28.60
C LYS A 222 -13.34 -30.70 -29.06
N ARG A 223 -13.95 -31.00 -30.21
CA ARG A 223 -13.99 -32.37 -30.77
C ARG A 223 -12.60 -32.98 -30.95
N VAL A 224 -11.65 -32.23 -31.50
CA VAL A 224 -10.25 -32.66 -31.66
C VAL A 224 -9.61 -32.92 -30.29
N SER A 225 -9.86 -32.07 -29.29
CA SER A 225 -9.36 -32.29 -27.93
C SER A 225 -9.97 -33.53 -27.27
N ASP A 226 -11.24 -33.83 -27.53
CA ASP A 226 -11.91 -35.03 -27.04
C ASP A 226 -11.34 -36.30 -27.69
N LEU A 227 -11.17 -36.29 -29.01
CA LEU A 227 -10.54 -37.39 -29.76
C LEU A 227 -9.11 -37.67 -29.26
N LEU A 228 -8.29 -36.63 -29.04
CA LEU A 228 -6.94 -36.74 -28.49
C LEU A 228 -6.94 -37.22 -27.02
N ARG A 229 -7.91 -36.81 -26.19
CA ARG A 229 -8.10 -37.35 -24.83
C ARG A 229 -8.56 -38.80 -24.83
N TRP A 230 -9.26 -39.26 -25.88
CA TRP A 230 -9.67 -40.66 -26.01
C TRP A 230 -8.53 -41.56 -26.48
N GLU A 231 -7.79 -41.16 -27.52
CA GLU A 231 -6.57 -41.85 -27.98
C GLU A 231 -5.56 -42.05 -26.84
N TYR A 232 -5.38 -41.08 -25.95
CA TYR A 232 -4.51 -41.24 -24.77
C TYR A 232 -5.00 -42.31 -23.78
N LYS A 233 -6.32 -42.53 -23.68
CA LYS A 233 -6.92 -43.60 -22.84
C LYS A 233 -6.84 -44.96 -23.53
N ASP A 234 -7.02 -44.98 -24.84
CA ASP A 234 -7.07 -46.16 -25.70
C ASP A 234 -6.15 -45.97 -26.91
N PRO A 235 -4.85 -46.33 -26.80
CA PRO A 235 -3.90 -46.21 -27.90
C PRO A 235 -4.16 -47.14 -29.11
N SER A 236 -5.27 -47.89 -29.12
CA SER A 236 -5.75 -48.62 -30.31
C SER A 236 -6.74 -47.80 -31.15
N PHE A 237 -7.17 -46.65 -30.66
CA PHE A 237 -8.08 -45.74 -31.35
C PHE A 237 -7.32 -44.85 -32.35
N ASP A 238 -7.28 -45.31 -33.61
CA ASP A 238 -6.63 -44.62 -34.72
C ASP A 238 -7.28 -43.26 -35.06
N LEU A 239 -6.44 -42.28 -35.42
CA LEU A 239 -6.80 -40.92 -35.78
C LEU A 239 -6.11 -40.56 -37.13
N PRO A 240 -6.70 -40.91 -38.28
CA PRO A 240 -6.00 -40.88 -39.58
C PRO A 240 -5.60 -39.46 -40.06
N TRP A 241 -6.21 -38.42 -39.50
CA TRP A 241 -5.88 -37.01 -39.73
C TRP A 241 -4.75 -36.48 -38.83
N LYS A 242 -4.25 -37.28 -37.87
CA LYS A 242 -3.32 -36.82 -36.84
C LYS A 242 -1.89 -36.71 -37.36
N LEU A 243 -1.31 -35.52 -37.22
CA LEU A 243 0.07 -35.20 -37.56
C LEU A 243 1.06 -35.59 -36.45
N ASP A 244 2.32 -35.81 -36.84
CA ASP A 244 3.45 -35.93 -35.90
C ASP A 244 3.52 -34.71 -34.96
N THR A 245 3.63 -34.98 -33.65
CA THR A 245 3.53 -33.96 -32.60
C THR A 245 4.26 -34.40 -31.32
N LEU A 246 4.42 -33.47 -30.37
CA LEU A 246 5.01 -33.74 -29.05
C LEU A 246 3.93 -34.19 -28.04
N PRO A 247 4.30 -34.81 -26.90
CA PRO A 247 3.35 -35.16 -25.83
C PRO A 247 2.50 -33.97 -25.34
N ILE A 248 1.20 -34.01 -25.66
CA ILE A 248 0.18 -32.99 -25.33
C ILE A 248 -0.60 -33.27 -24.03
N LEU A 249 -0.53 -34.50 -23.51
CA LEU A 249 -1.31 -35.00 -22.38
C LEU A 249 -0.43 -35.85 -21.47
N SER A 250 -0.75 -35.87 -20.18
CA SER A 250 -0.04 -36.63 -19.16
C SER A 250 -1.00 -37.38 -18.24
N LYS A 251 -0.49 -38.19 -17.30
CA LYS A 251 -1.34 -39.04 -16.44
C LYS A 251 -2.23 -38.24 -15.49
N SER A 252 -1.89 -36.98 -15.25
CA SER A 252 -2.62 -36.06 -14.38
C SER A 252 -3.54 -35.06 -15.14
N SER A 253 -3.62 -35.16 -16.48
CA SER A 253 -4.46 -34.29 -17.31
C SER A 253 -5.97 -34.45 -17.06
N PRO A 254 -6.79 -33.41 -17.38
CA PRO A 254 -8.23 -33.41 -17.09
C PRO A 254 -9.05 -34.30 -18.04
N PHE A 255 -9.04 -35.61 -17.80
CA PHE A 255 -9.78 -36.60 -18.61
C PHE A 255 -11.31 -36.62 -18.40
N TYR A 256 -11.84 -35.75 -17.54
CA TYR A 256 -13.28 -35.65 -17.26
C TYR A 256 -14.09 -34.93 -18.35
N HIS A 257 -13.43 -34.19 -19.25
CA HIS A 257 -14.12 -33.58 -20.41
C HIS A 257 -14.68 -34.64 -21.38
N THR A 258 -14.08 -35.82 -21.41
CA THR A 258 -14.34 -36.85 -22.42
C THR A 258 -14.66 -38.18 -21.74
N LEU A 259 -15.85 -38.28 -21.11
CA LEU A 259 -16.26 -39.46 -20.35
C LEU A 259 -16.62 -40.66 -21.24
N GLU A 260 -17.26 -40.40 -22.36
CA GLU A 260 -17.70 -41.39 -23.36
C GLU A 260 -16.81 -41.35 -24.60
N LYS A 261 -16.91 -42.37 -25.47
CA LYS A 261 -16.13 -42.44 -26.70
C LYS A 261 -16.63 -41.37 -27.69
N PRO A 262 -15.79 -40.43 -28.13
CA PRO A 262 -16.19 -39.45 -29.13
C PRO A 262 -16.29 -40.09 -30.52
N GLU A 263 -17.27 -39.65 -31.30
CA GLU A 263 -17.37 -40.01 -32.73
C GLU A 263 -16.19 -39.43 -33.53
N PRO A 264 -15.69 -40.13 -34.56
CA PRO A 264 -14.70 -39.60 -35.51
C PRO A 264 -15.13 -38.27 -36.15
N LEU A 265 -14.16 -37.47 -36.59
CA LEU A 265 -14.45 -36.29 -37.40
C LEU A 265 -15.16 -36.69 -38.70
N SER A 266 -16.10 -35.86 -39.16
CA SER A 266 -16.62 -36.00 -40.52
C SER A 266 -15.57 -35.54 -41.54
N PRO A 267 -15.64 -35.96 -42.83
CA PRO A 267 -14.71 -35.50 -43.85
C PRO A 267 -14.66 -33.97 -44.03
N GLN A 268 -15.74 -33.26 -43.70
CA GLN A 268 -15.73 -31.79 -43.66
C GLN A 268 -14.92 -31.25 -42.48
N GLU A 269 -15.03 -31.86 -41.30
CA GLU A 269 -14.27 -31.45 -40.11
C GLU A 269 -12.78 -31.82 -40.20
N GLU A 270 -12.43 -32.91 -40.88
CA GLU A 270 -11.05 -33.23 -41.24
C GLU A 270 -10.48 -32.18 -42.21
N HIS A 271 -11.27 -31.77 -43.22
CA HIS A 271 -10.89 -30.69 -44.12
C HIS A 271 -10.77 -29.33 -43.41
N ASP A 272 -11.69 -29.00 -42.51
CA ASP A 272 -11.67 -27.77 -41.71
C ASP A 272 -10.50 -27.74 -40.72
N LEU A 273 -10.10 -28.89 -40.17
CA LEU A 273 -8.91 -29.04 -39.33
C LEU A 273 -7.63 -28.88 -40.15
N GLN A 274 -7.59 -29.44 -41.37
CA GLN A 274 -6.51 -29.23 -42.31
C GLN A 274 -6.39 -27.75 -42.70
N GLN A 275 -7.50 -27.05 -42.97
CA GLN A 275 -7.48 -25.59 -43.18
C GLN A 275 -6.96 -24.85 -41.94
N ALA A 276 -7.38 -25.21 -40.73
CA ALA A 276 -6.89 -24.60 -39.50
C ALA A 276 -5.37 -24.79 -39.29
N TYR A 277 -4.85 -25.98 -39.62
CA TYR A 277 -3.41 -26.23 -39.66
C TYR A 277 -2.73 -25.37 -40.72
N GLU A 278 -3.22 -25.32 -41.95
CA GLU A 278 -2.69 -24.47 -43.03
C GLU A 278 -2.68 -22.98 -42.66
N ARG A 279 -3.70 -22.48 -41.96
CA ARG A 279 -3.75 -21.10 -41.43
C ARG A 279 -2.62 -20.85 -40.43
N LEU A 280 -2.41 -21.74 -39.46
CA LEU A 280 -1.34 -21.64 -38.47
C LEU A 280 0.05 -21.77 -39.11
N ILE A 281 0.21 -22.67 -40.09
CA ILE A 281 1.45 -22.85 -40.84
C ILE A 281 1.76 -21.59 -41.65
N LYS A 282 0.80 -21.04 -42.40
CA LYS A 282 0.99 -19.80 -43.19
C LYS A 282 1.37 -18.59 -42.33
N LEU A 283 0.78 -18.48 -41.13
CA LEU A 283 1.18 -17.45 -40.14
C LEU A 283 2.61 -17.71 -39.62
N SER A 284 2.94 -18.97 -39.33
CA SER A 284 4.27 -19.38 -38.87
C SER A 284 5.36 -19.19 -39.94
N GLU A 285 5.03 -19.32 -41.22
CA GLU A 285 5.93 -19.07 -42.36
C GLU A 285 6.23 -17.59 -42.52
N ASN A 286 5.21 -16.71 -42.48
CA ASN A 286 5.44 -15.26 -42.49
C ASN A 286 6.28 -14.83 -41.26
N CYS A 287 5.98 -15.36 -40.07
CA CYS A 287 6.81 -15.16 -38.87
C CYS A 287 8.26 -15.68 -39.03
N TYR A 288 8.46 -16.84 -39.66
CA TYR A 288 9.79 -17.40 -39.96
C TYR A 288 10.58 -16.51 -40.92
N ASP A 289 9.97 -16.08 -42.02
CA ASP A 289 10.59 -15.21 -43.04
C ASP A 289 11.04 -13.85 -42.49
N LEU A 290 10.35 -13.34 -41.45
CA LEU A 290 10.70 -12.10 -40.76
C LEU A 290 11.60 -12.32 -39.53
N ASN A 291 11.94 -13.57 -39.20
CA ASN A 291 12.63 -13.95 -37.97
C ASN A 291 11.95 -13.35 -36.70
N LEU A 292 10.61 -13.33 -36.72
CA LEU A 292 9.75 -12.88 -35.62
C LEU A 292 9.10 -14.11 -34.98
N PRO A 293 9.45 -14.48 -33.73
CA PRO A 293 8.80 -15.58 -33.05
C PRO A 293 7.28 -15.43 -32.91
N LEU A 294 6.55 -16.51 -33.16
CA LEU A 294 5.11 -16.65 -33.00
C LEU A 294 4.81 -17.31 -31.65
N LEU A 295 3.99 -16.66 -30.83
CA LEU A 295 3.58 -17.12 -29.52
C LEU A 295 2.10 -17.52 -29.57
N VAL A 296 1.84 -18.81 -29.41
CA VAL A 296 0.47 -19.36 -29.35
C VAL A 296 -0.02 -19.31 -27.90
N ASP A 297 -1.13 -18.62 -27.68
CA ASP A 297 -1.72 -18.43 -26.35
C ASP A 297 -2.44 -19.71 -25.87
N ALA A 298 -2.50 -19.91 -24.55
CA ALA A 298 -3.23 -21.03 -23.95
C ALA A 298 -4.56 -20.56 -23.36
N GLU A 299 -5.61 -21.33 -23.62
CA GLU A 299 -7.01 -20.94 -23.50
C GLU A 299 -7.71 -21.86 -22.48
N TYR A 300 -8.88 -22.42 -22.79
CA TYR A 300 -9.65 -23.29 -21.89
C TYR A 300 -9.16 -24.75 -21.89
N THR A 301 -9.26 -25.47 -20.76
CA THR A 301 -8.83 -26.89 -20.69
C THR A 301 -9.66 -27.83 -21.57
N SER A 302 -10.86 -27.40 -21.99
CA SER A 302 -11.70 -28.10 -22.96
C SER A 302 -11.13 -28.09 -24.39
N VAL A 303 -10.30 -27.10 -24.76
CA VAL A 303 -9.67 -26.98 -26.10
C VAL A 303 -8.14 -27.10 -26.10
N GLN A 304 -7.48 -26.99 -24.94
CA GLN A 304 -6.02 -26.94 -24.88
C GLN A 304 -5.30 -28.12 -25.55
N PRO A 305 -5.78 -29.39 -25.50
CA PRO A 305 -5.11 -30.49 -26.20
C PRO A 305 -5.03 -30.30 -27.73
N ALA A 306 -6.07 -29.74 -28.37
CA ALA A 306 -6.04 -29.39 -29.79
C ALA A 306 -5.11 -28.19 -30.09
N ILE A 307 -5.05 -27.21 -29.18
CA ILE A 307 -4.14 -26.07 -29.27
C ILE A 307 -2.69 -26.54 -29.18
N ASP A 308 -2.34 -27.35 -28.17
CA ASP A 308 -1.02 -27.93 -27.99
C ASP A 308 -0.65 -28.83 -29.19
N TYR A 309 -1.59 -29.64 -29.70
CA TYR A 309 -1.40 -30.48 -30.89
C TYR A 309 -0.97 -29.70 -32.13
N LEU A 310 -1.74 -28.66 -32.51
CA LEU A 310 -1.46 -27.81 -33.68
C LEU A 310 -0.20 -26.96 -33.47
N THR A 311 0.04 -26.50 -32.24
CA THR A 311 1.23 -25.73 -31.88
C THR A 311 2.50 -26.57 -31.98
N TYR A 312 2.48 -27.79 -31.44
CA TYR A 312 3.64 -28.67 -31.44
C TYR A 312 3.91 -29.26 -32.82
N SER A 313 2.91 -29.58 -33.65
CA SER A 313 3.15 -29.96 -35.05
C SER A 313 3.71 -28.80 -35.89
N ALA A 314 3.38 -27.54 -35.57
CA ALA A 314 4.08 -26.38 -36.12
C ALA A 314 5.54 -26.27 -35.60
N MET A 315 5.81 -26.54 -34.32
CA MET A 315 7.19 -26.64 -33.82
C MET A 315 8.01 -27.73 -34.54
N MET A 316 7.40 -28.90 -34.82
CA MET A 316 8.03 -29.98 -35.59
C MET A 316 8.51 -29.51 -36.98
N LYS A 317 7.88 -28.49 -37.56
CA LYS A 317 8.30 -27.87 -38.83
C LYS A 317 9.38 -26.79 -38.61
N PHE A 318 9.17 -25.81 -37.73
CA PHE A 318 9.98 -24.58 -37.67
C PHE A 318 11.10 -24.55 -36.61
N ASN A 319 11.01 -25.31 -35.51
CA ASN A 319 11.94 -25.21 -34.38
C ASN A 319 13.20 -26.11 -34.51
N LYS A 320 13.55 -26.51 -35.74
CA LYS A 320 14.70 -27.38 -36.07
C LYS A 320 16.07 -26.69 -35.94
N TYR A 321 16.09 -25.39 -35.70
CA TYR A 321 17.29 -24.58 -35.60
C TYR A 321 17.55 -24.14 -34.15
N SER A 322 18.72 -23.53 -33.92
CA SER A 322 19.13 -23.06 -32.59
C SER A 322 18.20 -21.97 -32.03
N ASN A 323 17.53 -21.18 -32.87
CA ASN A 323 16.47 -20.26 -32.45
C ASN A 323 15.10 -20.84 -32.84
N PRO A 324 14.19 -21.11 -31.88
CA PRO A 324 12.84 -21.52 -32.19
C PRO A 324 11.99 -20.32 -32.67
N ILE A 325 11.03 -20.58 -33.56
CA ILE A 325 10.07 -19.59 -34.03
C ILE A 325 8.71 -19.77 -33.34
N VAL A 326 8.22 -21.00 -33.19
CA VAL A 326 6.91 -21.27 -32.58
C VAL A 326 7.07 -21.53 -31.08
N PHE A 327 6.27 -20.84 -30.26
CA PHE A 327 6.23 -20.98 -28.80
C PHE A 327 4.81 -21.35 -28.34
N GLY A 328 4.66 -22.43 -27.58
CA GLY A 328 3.40 -22.80 -26.92
C GLY A 328 3.29 -22.18 -25.53
N THR A 329 2.12 -22.27 -24.88
CA THR A 329 1.91 -21.69 -23.55
C THR A 329 1.50 -22.76 -22.53
N VAL A 330 2.22 -22.85 -21.40
CA VAL A 330 1.87 -23.72 -20.27
C VAL A 330 1.30 -22.89 -19.13
N GLN A 331 0.18 -23.36 -18.58
CA GLN A 331 -0.57 -22.72 -17.50
C GLN A 331 -0.34 -23.46 -16.16
N ALA A 332 0.60 -22.97 -15.33
CA ALA A 332 1.05 -23.62 -14.09
C ALA A 332 0.04 -23.67 -12.92
N TYR A 333 -1.19 -23.19 -13.11
CA TYR A 333 -2.32 -23.45 -12.20
C TYR A 333 -2.91 -24.86 -12.35
N LEU A 334 -2.69 -25.53 -13.49
CA LEU A 334 -3.13 -26.90 -13.74
C LEU A 334 -2.17 -27.90 -13.08
N LYS A 335 -2.73 -28.92 -12.43
CA LYS A 335 -1.96 -30.00 -11.76
C LYS A 335 -1.04 -30.77 -12.71
N ASP A 336 -1.36 -30.80 -14.01
CA ASP A 336 -0.61 -31.53 -15.05
C ASP A 336 0.54 -30.73 -15.69
N ALA A 337 0.60 -29.41 -15.44
CA ALA A 337 1.45 -28.48 -16.17
C ALA A 337 2.95 -28.86 -16.11
N LYS A 338 3.43 -29.27 -14.93
CA LYS A 338 4.81 -29.72 -14.73
C LYS A 338 5.10 -31.04 -15.47
N GLU A 339 4.17 -32.00 -15.41
CA GLU A 339 4.34 -33.31 -16.04
C GLU A 339 4.40 -33.17 -17.56
N ARG A 340 3.46 -32.42 -18.16
CA ARG A 340 3.47 -32.10 -19.60
C ARG A 340 4.70 -31.30 -20.02
N THR A 341 5.12 -30.29 -19.25
CA THR A 341 6.32 -29.48 -19.57
C THR A 341 7.56 -30.36 -19.71
N ILE A 342 7.77 -31.29 -18.78
CA ILE A 342 8.92 -32.21 -18.81
C ILE A 342 8.79 -33.18 -19.99
N GLN A 343 7.64 -33.84 -20.15
CA GLN A 343 7.41 -34.85 -21.20
C GLN A 343 7.55 -34.27 -22.62
N ALA A 344 6.98 -33.09 -22.89
CA ALA A 344 7.09 -32.42 -24.17
C ALA A 344 8.54 -31.96 -24.47
N THR A 345 9.22 -31.38 -23.48
CA THR A 345 10.60 -30.88 -23.64
C THR A 345 11.59 -32.03 -23.86
N GLU A 346 11.46 -33.13 -23.12
CA GLU A 346 12.31 -34.31 -23.34
C GLU A 346 12.04 -34.99 -24.69
N ALA A 347 10.80 -34.97 -25.19
CA ALA A 347 10.50 -35.49 -26.52
C ALA A 347 11.14 -34.62 -27.61
N ALA A 348 10.99 -33.29 -27.53
CA ALA A 348 11.62 -32.35 -28.45
C ALA A 348 13.16 -32.52 -28.47
N GLU A 349 13.78 -32.66 -27.30
CA GLU A 349 15.22 -32.87 -27.15
C GLU A 349 15.69 -34.20 -27.79
N LYS A 350 14.92 -35.30 -27.63
CA LYS A 350 15.18 -36.58 -28.31
C LYS A 350 15.01 -36.50 -29.83
N MET A 351 14.19 -35.57 -30.33
CA MET A 351 13.94 -35.32 -31.76
C MET A 351 14.84 -34.21 -32.36
N GLY A 352 15.75 -33.62 -31.57
CA GLY A 352 16.66 -32.57 -32.04
C GLY A 352 16.02 -31.20 -32.25
N ILE A 353 14.90 -30.92 -31.58
CA ILE A 353 14.08 -29.71 -31.75
C ILE A 353 14.20 -28.80 -30.52
N THR A 354 14.36 -27.49 -30.73
CA THR A 354 14.41 -26.53 -29.62
C THR A 354 13.00 -26.28 -29.06
N MET A 355 12.75 -26.65 -27.80
CA MET A 355 11.44 -26.46 -27.17
C MET A 355 11.18 -24.99 -26.82
N GLY A 356 10.14 -24.37 -27.37
CA GLY A 356 9.77 -22.96 -27.09
C GLY A 356 8.50 -22.86 -26.24
N LEU A 357 8.60 -22.30 -25.01
CA LEU A 357 7.43 -22.18 -24.11
C LEU A 357 7.28 -20.79 -23.47
N LYS A 358 6.04 -20.28 -23.39
CA LYS A 358 5.63 -19.28 -22.40
C LYS A 358 5.10 -19.97 -21.16
N LEU A 359 5.63 -19.64 -19.99
CA LEU A 359 5.07 -20.07 -18.70
C LEU A 359 4.21 -18.95 -18.13
N VAL A 360 2.93 -19.24 -17.87
CA VAL A 360 1.99 -18.39 -17.11
C VAL A 360 1.50 -19.14 -15.87
N ARG A 361 0.81 -18.46 -14.94
CA ARG A 361 -0.01 -19.15 -13.93
C ARG A 361 -1.28 -19.68 -14.58
N GLY A 362 -2.17 -18.80 -15.02
CA GLY A 362 -3.43 -19.14 -15.69
C GLY A 362 -4.38 -17.94 -15.67
N ALA A 363 -5.39 -17.94 -16.54
CA ALA A 363 -6.33 -16.82 -16.70
C ALA A 363 -7.82 -17.22 -16.59
N TYR A 364 -8.12 -18.51 -16.42
CA TYR A 364 -9.47 -19.08 -16.51
C TYR A 364 -9.94 -19.79 -15.21
N LEU A 365 -9.23 -19.54 -14.09
CA LEU A 365 -9.41 -20.19 -12.77
C LEU A 365 -10.88 -20.40 -12.40
N SER A 366 -11.67 -19.32 -12.37
CA SER A 366 -13.07 -19.32 -11.99
C SER A 366 -13.92 -20.25 -12.87
N SER A 367 -13.73 -20.18 -14.19
CA SER A 367 -14.47 -20.97 -15.18
C SER A 367 -14.14 -22.46 -15.09
N GLU A 368 -12.85 -22.81 -14.92
CA GLU A 368 -12.42 -24.20 -14.81
C GLU A 368 -12.89 -24.86 -13.50
N THR A 369 -12.90 -24.12 -12.38
CA THR A 369 -13.49 -24.60 -11.12
C THR A 369 -15.00 -24.76 -11.23
N GLN A 370 -15.71 -23.82 -11.85
CA GLN A 370 -17.16 -23.91 -12.07
C GLN A 370 -17.52 -25.09 -12.97
N LEU A 371 -16.79 -25.28 -14.08
CA LEU A 371 -17.03 -26.37 -15.03
C LEU A 371 -16.82 -27.75 -14.38
N ALA A 372 -15.67 -27.97 -13.73
CA ALA A 372 -15.40 -29.23 -13.02
C ALA A 372 -16.47 -29.53 -11.96
N SER A 373 -16.89 -28.52 -11.20
CA SER A 373 -17.96 -28.66 -10.20
C SER A 373 -19.33 -28.98 -10.83
N SER A 374 -19.65 -28.42 -12.00
CA SER A 374 -20.92 -28.70 -12.69
C SER A 374 -20.99 -30.12 -13.27
N LEU A 375 -19.83 -30.72 -13.55
CA LEU A 375 -19.69 -32.11 -13.99
C LEU A 375 -19.48 -33.10 -12.82
N GLY A 376 -19.46 -32.63 -11.57
CA GLY A 376 -19.26 -33.48 -10.39
C GLY A 376 -17.82 -33.97 -10.17
N HIS A 377 -16.83 -33.39 -10.85
CA HIS A 377 -15.42 -33.79 -10.79
C HIS A 377 -14.55 -32.86 -9.93
N ALA A 378 -13.45 -33.40 -9.42
CA ALA A 378 -12.44 -32.61 -8.72
C ALA A 378 -11.78 -31.60 -9.68
N SER A 379 -11.62 -30.35 -9.23
CA SER A 379 -11.11 -29.27 -10.09
C SER A 379 -9.67 -29.55 -10.58
N PRO A 380 -9.34 -29.26 -11.86
CA PRO A 380 -8.01 -29.53 -12.43
C PRO A 380 -6.92 -28.61 -11.87
N ILE A 381 -7.33 -27.51 -11.22
CA ILE A 381 -6.41 -26.51 -10.67
C ILE A 381 -5.87 -26.95 -9.30
N HIS A 382 -4.71 -26.40 -8.92
CA HIS A 382 -4.11 -26.58 -7.60
C HIS A 382 -5.03 -26.14 -6.43
N GLY A 383 -4.87 -26.77 -5.26
CA GLY A 383 -5.69 -26.49 -4.08
C GLY A 383 -5.42 -25.14 -3.41
N SER A 384 -4.26 -24.54 -3.69
CA SER A 384 -3.84 -23.25 -3.17
C SER A 384 -3.08 -22.42 -4.22
N ILE A 385 -3.05 -21.10 -3.98
CA ILE A 385 -2.24 -20.18 -4.77
C ILE A 385 -0.73 -20.44 -4.56
N GLN A 386 -0.34 -20.93 -3.38
CA GLN A 386 1.03 -21.33 -3.05
C GLN A 386 1.50 -22.54 -3.86
N GLU A 387 0.67 -23.58 -4.01
CA GLU A 387 0.95 -24.70 -4.93
C GLU A 387 1.13 -24.22 -6.38
N THR A 388 0.28 -23.30 -6.85
CA THR A 388 0.41 -22.68 -8.19
C THR A 388 1.72 -21.91 -8.32
N HIS A 389 2.22 -21.28 -7.24
CA HIS A 389 3.51 -20.59 -7.23
C HIS A 389 4.69 -21.59 -7.24
N ALA A 390 4.59 -22.70 -6.51
CA ALA A 390 5.58 -23.77 -6.53
C ALA A 390 5.67 -24.41 -7.93
N CYS A 391 4.53 -24.83 -8.50
CA CYS A 391 4.45 -25.40 -9.84
C CYS A 391 5.05 -24.45 -10.90
N TYR A 392 4.72 -23.15 -10.86
CA TYR A 392 5.31 -22.14 -11.74
C TYR A 392 6.84 -22.03 -11.56
N ASN A 393 7.32 -21.93 -10.31
CA ASN A 393 8.75 -21.76 -10.02
C ASN A 393 9.58 -23.01 -10.41
N GLU A 394 9.02 -24.21 -10.24
CA GLU A 394 9.64 -25.47 -10.65
C GLU A 394 9.72 -25.60 -12.18
N CYS A 395 8.63 -25.32 -12.90
CA CYS A 395 8.62 -25.28 -14.37
C CYS A 395 9.60 -24.23 -14.91
N ALA A 396 9.68 -23.06 -14.26
CA ALA A 396 10.63 -22.02 -14.62
C ALA A 396 12.08 -22.46 -14.39
N SER A 397 12.42 -23.09 -13.25
CA SER A 397 13.77 -23.59 -13.01
C SER A 397 14.20 -24.62 -14.06
N PHE A 398 13.32 -25.59 -14.37
CA PHE A 398 13.57 -26.60 -15.41
C PHE A 398 13.78 -25.97 -16.79
N MET A 399 12.93 -25.04 -17.21
CA MET A 399 13.09 -24.38 -18.50
C MET A 399 14.31 -23.46 -18.58
N ILE A 400 14.72 -22.82 -17.47
CA ILE A 400 15.97 -22.05 -17.40
C ILE A 400 17.19 -22.97 -17.55
N GLU A 401 17.16 -24.17 -16.96
CA GLU A 401 18.19 -25.20 -17.18
C GLU A 401 18.25 -25.66 -18.64
N LYS A 402 17.09 -25.82 -19.29
CA LYS A 402 17.01 -26.15 -20.73
C LYS A 402 17.45 -25.00 -21.65
N VAL A 403 17.31 -23.74 -21.22
CA VAL A 403 17.97 -22.60 -21.89
C VAL A 403 19.50 -22.69 -21.76
N PHE A 404 20.02 -23.07 -20.60
CA PHE A 404 21.46 -23.22 -20.36
C PHE A 404 22.07 -24.36 -21.19
N THR A 405 21.40 -25.52 -21.31
CA THR A 405 21.81 -26.60 -22.23
C THR A 405 21.57 -26.26 -23.71
N GLY A 406 20.89 -25.15 -24.00
CA GLY A 406 20.57 -24.70 -25.35
C GLY A 406 19.41 -25.45 -26.02
N THR A 407 18.81 -26.45 -25.37
CA THR A 407 17.74 -27.31 -25.93
C THR A 407 16.32 -26.75 -25.71
N GLY A 408 16.17 -25.66 -24.95
CA GLY A 408 14.92 -24.93 -24.79
C GLY A 408 15.05 -23.40 -24.91
N ALA A 409 13.91 -22.72 -25.04
CA ALA A 409 13.72 -21.28 -24.95
C ALA A 409 12.45 -20.98 -24.14
N VAL A 410 12.46 -19.94 -23.30
CA VAL A 410 11.36 -19.67 -22.38
C VAL A 410 11.01 -18.19 -22.21
N VAL A 411 9.70 -17.90 -22.23
CA VAL A 411 9.09 -16.64 -21.84
C VAL A 411 8.46 -16.78 -20.45
N LEU A 412 9.05 -16.14 -19.44
CA LEU A 412 8.60 -16.18 -18.04
C LEU A 412 7.60 -15.05 -17.78
N ALA A 413 6.30 -15.34 -17.93
CA ALA A 413 5.24 -14.37 -17.76
C ALA A 413 4.73 -14.35 -16.30
N THR A 414 5.17 -13.35 -15.53
CA THR A 414 4.81 -13.22 -14.10
C THR A 414 4.78 -11.76 -13.63
N HIS A 415 3.75 -11.44 -12.85
CA HIS A 415 3.61 -10.21 -12.06
C HIS A 415 4.08 -10.37 -10.61
N ASN A 416 4.19 -11.62 -10.12
CA ASN A 416 4.72 -11.89 -8.78
C ASN A 416 6.24 -11.62 -8.75
N LEU A 417 6.67 -10.76 -7.81
CA LEU A 417 8.06 -10.37 -7.60
C LEU A 417 8.97 -11.57 -7.30
N GLU A 418 8.57 -12.40 -6.33
CA GLU A 418 9.37 -13.50 -5.78
C GLU A 418 9.72 -14.52 -6.88
N SER A 419 8.73 -14.96 -7.68
CA SER A 419 8.96 -15.78 -8.87
C SER A 419 9.94 -15.13 -9.85
N GLY A 420 9.83 -13.82 -10.07
CA GLY A 420 10.75 -13.06 -10.91
C GLY A 420 12.19 -13.02 -10.35
N GLN A 421 12.32 -12.85 -9.04
CA GLN A 421 13.61 -12.82 -8.34
C GLN A 421 14.30 -14.19 -8.29
N VAL A 422 13.54 -15.26 -8.01
CA VAL A 422 14.03 -16.64 -8.03
C VAL A 422 14.50 -17.03 -9.42
N ALA A 423 13.70 -16.76 -10.46
CA ALA A 423 14.07 -17.02 -11.85
C ALA A 423 15.31 -16.22 -12.30
N ALA A 424 15.36 -14.92 -11.98
CA ALA A 424 16.52 -14.08 -12.29
C ALA A 424 17.81 -14.56 -11.58
N GLY A 425 17.70 -14.94 -10.30
CA GLY A 425 18.83 -15.49 -9.53
C GLY A 425 19.31 -16.84 -10.08
N LYS A 426 18.38 -17.73 -10.47
CA LYS A 426 18.69 -19.01 -11.12
C LYS A 426 19.42 -18.81 -12.44
N ALA A 427 18.94 -17.89 -13.29
CA ALA A 427 19.57 -17.58 -14.57
C ALA A 427 20.96 -16.96 -14.41
N GLN A 428 21.14 -16.04 -13.47
CA GLN A 428 22.46 -15.47 -13.12
C GLN A 428 23.42 -16.54 -12.58
N GLY A 429 22.94 -17.43 -11.71
CA GLY A 429 23.74 -18.53 -11.14
C GLY A 429 24.21 -19.55 -12.18
N LEU A 430 23.45 -19.73 -13.26
CA LEU A 430 23.84 -20.53 -14.45
C LEU A 430 24.64 -19.71 -15.49
N GLY A 431 25.02 -18.47 -15.19
CA GLY A 431 25.79 -17.62 -16.13
C GLY A 431 25.02 -17.22 -17.40
N ILE A 432 23.69 -17.33 -17.42
CA ILE A 432 22.86 -16.95 -18.56
C ILE A 432 22.94 -15.43 -18.73
N GLY A 433 23.74 -15.01 -19.71
CA GLY A 433 24.17 -13.63 -19.89
C GLY A 433 23.06 -12.64 -20.21
N LYS A 434 23.38 -11.36 -19.97
CA LYS A 434 22.50 -10.22 -20.27
C LYS A 434 22.12 -10.24 -21.75
N GLY A 435 20.82 -10.21 -22.03
CA GLY A 435 20.28 -10.21 -23.39
C GLY A 435 20.19 -11.56 -24.11
N ASN A 436 20.38 -12.72 -23.47
CA ASN A 436 20.20 -14.03 -24.13
C ASN A 436 18.80 -14.14 -24.80
N PRO A 437 18.70 -14.39 -26.13
CA PRO A 437 17.42 -14.39 -26.85
C PRO A 437 16.50 -15.56 -26.50
N LYS A 438 17.02 -16.60 -25.83
CA LYS A 438 16.24 -17.75 -25.37
C LYS A 438 15.59 -17.57 -24.00
N LEU A 439 15.89 -16.49 -23.27
CA LEU A 439 15.30 -16.19 -21.96
C LEU A 439 14.72 -14.78 -21.95
N GLN A 440 13.39 -14.69 -21.94
CA GLN A 440 12.67 -13.43 -21.85
C GLN A 440 11.73 -13.43 -20.65
N PHE A 441 11.63 -12.32 -19.93
CA PHE A 441 10.59 -12.08 -18.94
C PHE A 441 9.45 -11.30 -19.59
N ALA A 442 8.21 -11.57 -19.15
CA ALA A 442 7.03 -10.89 -19.67
C ALA A 442 6.07 -10.44 -18.57
N GLN A 443 5.47 -9.27 -18.76
CA GLN A 443 4.41 -8.70 -17.93
C GLN A 443 3.30 -8.16 -18.83
N LEU A 444 2.04 -8.19 -18.39
CA LEU A 444 0.96 -7.45 -19.04
C LEU A 444 1.21 -5.93 -18.99
N LYS A 445 0.72 -5.19 -19.99
CA LYS A 445 0.78 -3.71 -20.01
C LYS A 445 -0.02 -3.13 -18.84
N GLY A 446 0.61 -2.19 -18.10
CA GLY A 446 -0.02 -1.51 -16.97
C GLY A 446 0.09 -2.26 -15.63
N MET A 447 0.88 -3.33 -15.55
CA MET A 447 1.08 -4.13 -14.34
C MET A 447 2.55 -4.57 -14.21
N ALA A 448 3.07 -4.66 -12.98
CA ALA A 448 4.45 -5.08 -12.67
C ALA A 448 5.56 -4.23 -13.34
N GLU A 449 5.32 -2.93 -13.53
CA GLU A 449 6.33 -1.96 -13.98
C GLU A 449 7.61 -2.02 -13.13
N GLY A 450 7.50 -2.13 -11.80
CA GLY A 450 8.67 -2.21 -10.92
C GLY A 450 9.52 -3.45 -11.20
N LEU A 451 8.88 -4.60 -11.39
CA LEU A 451 9.55 -5.84 -11.78
C LEU A 451 10.13 -5.74 -13.20
N SER A 452 9.37 -5.22 -14.17
CA SER A 452 9.82 -5.06 -15.56
C SER A 452 11.09 -4.21 -15.65
N PHE A 453 11.09 -3.02 -15.05
CA PHE A 453 12.27 -2.15 -15.07
C PHE A 453 13.43 -2.71 -14.22
N GLY A 454 13.15 -3.44 -13.14
CA GLY A 454 14.18 -4.12 -12.35
C GLY A 454 14.93 -5.17 -13.18
N LEU A 455 14.20 -6.05 -13.87
CA LEU A 455 14.75 -7.09 -14.75
C LEU A 455 15.53 -6.48 -15.92
N ARG A 456 14.98 -5.43 -16.55
CA ARG A 456 15.62 -4.66 -17.63
C ARG A 456 16.91 -4.00 -17.15
N ASN A 457 16.94 -3.43 -15.95
CA ASN A 457 18.13 -2.84 -15.34
C ASN A 457 19.17 -3.89 -14.87
N ALA A 458 18.73 -5.10 -14.52
CA ALA A 458 19.62 -6.25 -14.32
C ALA A 458 20.23 -6.77 -15.65
N GLY A 459 19.61 -6.45 -16.78
CA GLY A 459 20.07 -6.78 -18.14
C GLY A 459 19.38 -7.97 -18.80
N PHE A 460 18.23 -8.41 -18.28
CA PHE A 460 17.40 -9.42 -18.94
C PHE A 460 16.60 -8.79 -20.09
N GLN A 461 16.20 -9.62 -21.06
CA GLN A 461 15.17 -9.22 -22.02
C GLN A 461 13.81 -9.19 -21.32
N VAL A 462 13.07 -8.09 -21.48
CA VAL A 462 11.77 -7.87 -20.83
C VAL A 462 10.77 -7.37 -21.85
N SER A 463 9.59 -8.00 -21.89
CA SER A 463 8.47 -7.58 -22.73
C SER A 463 7.26 -7.13 -21.92
N LYS A 464 6.54 -6.14 -22.46
CA LYS A 464 5.12 -5.96 -22.15
C LYS A 464 4.25 -6.72 -23.16
N TYR A 465 3.20 -7.37 -22.69
CA TYR A 465 2.14 -7.93 -23.54
C TYR A 465 1.19 -6.80 -23.97
N LEU A 466 0.95 -6.67 -25.27
CA LEU A 466 0.30 -5.51 -25.91
C LEU A 466 -0.95 -5.96 -26.71
N PRO A 467 -2.08 -6.21 -26.03
CA PRO A 467 -3.36 -6.45 -26.70
C PRO A 467 -3.84 -5.14 -27.34
N TYR A 468 -4.24 -5.19 -28.59
CA TYR A 468 -4.74 -4.05 -29.35
C TYR A 468 -5.91 -4.46 -30.25
N GLY A 469 -6.72 -3.50 -30.65
CA GLY A 469 -7.95 -3.72 -31.43
C GLY A 469 -9.18 -3.00 -30.83
N PRO A 470 -10.29 -2.90 -31.57
CA PRO A 470 -11.50 -2.18 -31.16
C PRO A 470 -11.98 -2.56 -29.75
N VAL A 471 -12.43 -1.58 -28.96
CA VAL A 471 -12.77 -1.78 -27.53
C VAL A 471 -13.69 -2.99 -27.32
N GLU A 472 -14.71 -3.15 -28.16
CA GLU A 472 -15.70 -4.25 -28.09
C GLU A 472 -15.05 -5.64 -28.18
N MET A 473 -14.07 -5.82 -29.07
CA MET A 473 -13.38 -7.10 -29.29
C MET A 473 -12.50 -7.47 -28.09
N VAL A 474 -11.86 -6.47 -27.47
CA VAL A 474 -10.91 -6.66 -26.36
C VAL A 474 -11.61 -6.70 -24.98
N MET A 475 -12.94 -6.58 -24.92
CA MET A 475 -13.68 -6.64 -23.64
C MET A 475 -13.48 -7.94 -22.84
N PRO A 476 -13.44 -9.16 -23.42
CA PRO A 476 -13.17 -10.39 -22.67
C PRO A 476 -11.81 -10.36 -21.96
N TYR A 477 -10.78 -9.83 -22.62
CA TYR A 477 -9.46 -9.60 -22.01
C TYR A 477 -9.54 -8.59 -20.86
N LEU A 478 -10.25 -7.46 -21.03
CA LEU A 478 -10.39 -6.44 -19.99
C LEU A 478 -11.14 -6.93 -18.75
N LEU A 479 -12.18 -7.75 -18.92
CA LEU A 479 -12.88 -8.38 -17.80
C LEU A 479 -11.92 -9.26 -16.99
N ARG A 480 -11.10 -10.09 -17.65
CA ARG A 480 -10.07 -10.91 -16.99
C ARG A 480 -8.98 -10.07 -16.30
N ARG A 481 -8.66 -8.85 -16.78
CA ARG A 481 -7.76 -7.91 -16.08
C ARG A 481 -8.39 -7.28 -14.84
N ALA A 482 -9.70 -7.02 -14.87
CA ALA A 482 -10.44 -6.52 -13.71
C ALA A 482 -10.54 -7.61 -12.62
N GLU A 483 -10.85 -8.85 -13.02
CA GLU A 483 -10.88 -10.00 -12.12
C GLU A 483 -9.48 -10.32 -11.52
N GLU A 484 -8.39 -10.21 -12.29
CA GLU A 484 -7.01 -10.43 -11.81
C GLU A 484 -6.50 -9.39 -10.79
N ASN A 485 -6.93 -8.13 -10.92
CA ASN A 485 -6.49 -7.03 -10.04
C ASN A 485 -7.39 -6.83 -8.80
N ARG A 486 -8.53 -7.54 -8.74
CA ARG A 486 -9.53 -7.49 -7.66
C ARG A 486 -8.91 -7.65 -6.27
N GLY A 487 -9.35 -6.82 -5.34
CA GLY A 487 -9.10 -6.98 -3.91
C GLY A 487 -7.72 -6.50 -3.44
N LEU A 488 -7.54 -6.54 -2.12
CA LEU A 488 -6.38 -5.95 -1.42
C LEU A 488 -5.08 -6.78 -1.52
N LEU A 489 -5.17 -8.05 -1.91
CA LEU A 489 -4.03 -8.98 -2.00
C LEU A 489 -3.48 -9.14 -3.43
N SER A 490 -3.94 -8.33 -4.39
CA SER A 490 -3.48 -8.42 -5.78
C SER A 490 -2.02 -7.96 -5.96
N ALA A 491 -1.33 -8.57 -6.94
CA ALA A 491 0.12 -8.44 -7.14
C ALA A 491 0.58 -6.99 -7.40
N SER A 492 -0.32 -6.13 -7.91
CA SER A 492 -0.08 -4.70 -8.16
C SER A 492 0.27 -3.88 -6.91
N THR A 493 0.07 -4.42 -5.71
CA THR A 493 0.32 -3.73 -4.44
C THR A 493 1.77 -3.27 -4.28
N LEU A 494 2.75 -4.02 -4.79
CA LEU A 494 4.15 -3.58 -4.79
C LEU A 494 4.39 -2.44 -5.80
N ASP A 495 3.86 -2.52 -7.03
CA ASP A 495 4.03 -1.45 -8.02
C ASP A 495 3.42 -0.15 -7.54
N ARG A 496 2.25 -0.22 -6.88
CA ARG A 496 1.61 0.94 -6.26
C ARG A 496 2.49 1.58 -5.20
N GLN A 497 3.26 0.81 -4.43
CA GLN A 497 4.26 1.34 -3.49
C GLN A 497 5.48 1.95 -4.20
N LEU A 498 6.02 1.27 -5.22
CA LEU A 498 7.22 1.71 -5.96
C LEU A 498 6.95 2.97 -6.81
N MET A 499 5.87 2.99 -7.59
CA MET A 499 5.44 4.17 -8.37
C MET A 499 5.12 5.36 -7.47
N ARG A 500 4.48 5.11 -6.31
CA ARG A 500 4.25 6.13 -5.29
C ARG A 500 5.57 6.70 -4.78
N LYS A 501 6.53 5.86 -4.38
CA LYS A 501 7.87 6.28 -3.90
C LYS A 501 8.61 7.14 -4.95
N GLU A 502 8.42 6.86 -6.23
CA GLU A 502 8.98 7.69 -7.31
C GLU A 502 8.25 9.02 -7.52
N LEU A 503 6.91 9.03 -7.58
CA LEU A 503 6.12 10.28 -7.67
C LEU A 503 6.50 11.24 -6.53
N ILE A 504 6.63 10.67 -5.34
CA ILE A 504 7.11 11.31 -4.12
C ILE A 504 8.52 11.92 -4.30
N ARG A 505 9.48 11.17 -4.86
CA ARG A 505 10.84 11.65 -5.14
C ARG A 505 10.85 12.77 -6.18
N ARG A 506 10.08 12.62 -7.26
CA ARG A 506 9.98 13.63 -8.33
C ARG A 506 9.39 14.95 -7.85
N LEU A 507 8.39 14.90 -6.97
CA LEU A 507 7.84 16.10 -6.34
C LEU A 507 8.92 16.83 -5.52
N LYS A 508 9.73 16.10 -4.74
CA LYS A 508 10.89 16.67 -4.02
C LYS A 508 11.89 17.35 -4.96
N VAL A 509 12.26 16.70 -6.07
CA VAL A 509 13.20 17.26 -7.06
C VAL A 509 12.61 18.49 -7.76
N ALA A 510 11.35 18.44 -8.17
CA ALA A 510 10.65 19.57 -8.79
C ALA A 510 10.59 20.79 -7.85
N VAL A 511 10.26 20.59 -6.58
CA VAL A 511 10.29 21.63 -5.54
C VAL A 511 11.71 22.19 -5.38
N CYS A 512 12.75 21.35 -5.30
CA CYS A 512 14.14 21.83 -5.21
C CYS A 512 14.59 22.62 -6.45
N VAL A 513 14.14 22.27 -7.66
CA VAL A 513 14.42 23.02 -8.89
C VAL A 513 13.62 24.34 -8.94
N MET A 514 12.38 24.37 -8.45
CA MET A 514 11.62 25.62 -8.28
C MET A 514 12.30 26.54 -7.26
N ILE A 515 12.79 26.00 -6.15
CA ILE A 515 13.59 26.71 -5.14
C ILE A 515 14.85 27.30 -5.76
N MET A 516 15.66 26.51 -6.48
CA MET A 516 16.86 27.04 -7.14
C MET A 516 16.52 28.12 -8.18
N LYS A 517 15.43 27.97 -8.93
CA LYS A 517 14.96 29.01 -9.88
C LYS A 517 14.49 30.28 -9.16
N ALA A 518 13.84 30.17 -8.00
CA ALA A 518 13.44 31.32 -7.18
C ALA A 518 14.66 32.04 -6.58
N LEU A 519 15.59 31.29 -5.98
CA LEU A 519 16.86 31.80 -5.47
C LEU A 519 17.69 32.47 -6.58
N LEU A 520 17.79 31.86 -7.76
CA LEU A 520 18.52 32.43 -8.89
C LEU A 520 17.85 33.72 -9.41
N LYS A 521 16.51 33.76 -9.48
CA LYS A 521 15.77 35.01 -9.75
C LYS A 521 16.06 36.09 -8.71
N GLN A 522 16.09 35.73 -7.42
CA GLN A 522 16.39 36.65 -6.32
C GLN A 522 17.83 37.18 -6.40
N ILE A 523 18.81 36.31 -6.68
CA ILE A 523 20.21 36.71 -6.89
C ILE A 523 20.33 37.64 -8.10
N ILE A 524 19.60 37.36 -9.19
CA ILE A 524 19.59 38.22 -10.39
C ILE A 524 18.90 39.57 -10.11
N SER A 525 17.83 39.64 -9.32
CA SER A 525 17.19 40.92 -8.96
C SER A 525 18.05 41.74 -8.00
N THR A 526 18.63 41.12 -6.96
CA THR A 526 19.57 41.79 -6.04
C THR A 526 20.84 42.26 -6.75
N ALA A 527 21.35 41.50 -7.72
CA ALA A 527 22.49 41.90 -8.56
C ALA A 527 22.14 43.08 -9.49
N ARG A 528 20.92 43.13 -10.05
CA ARG A 528 20.43 44.30 -10.80
C ARG A 528 20.30 45.53 -9.91
N GLN A 529 19.70 45.39 -8.73
CA GLN A 529 19.60 46.49 -7.76
C GLN A 529 20.99 47.01 -7.33
N HIS A 530 21.97 46.13 -7.11
CA HIS A 530 23.35 46.52 -6.84
C HIS A 530 24.04 47.21 -8.02
N ALA A 531 23.74 46.81 -9.27
CA ALA A 531 24.26 47.47 -10.47
C ALA A 531 23.63 48.86 -10.68
N GLU A 532 22.35 49.03 -10.37
CA GLU A 532 21.63 50.30 -10.44
C GLU A 532 22.07 51.28 -9.32
N GLN A 533 22.26 50.78 -8.09
CA GLN A 533 22.79 51.55 -6.96
C GLN A 533 24.25 52.02 -7.15
N LYS A 534 25.03 51.35 -8.01
CA LYS A 534 26.44 51.73 -8.29
C LYS A 534 26.62 52.78 -9.39
N LYS A 535 25.59 53.57 -9.73
CA LYS A 535 25.73 54.78 -10.56
C LYS A 535 26.35 55.97 -9.81
N SER A 536 27.56 55.78 -9.25
CA SER A 536 28.32 56.84 -8.56
C SER A 536 29.84 56.75 -8.86
N LYS A 537 30.19 57.28 -10.05
CA LYS A 537 31.54 57.46 -10.64
C LYS A 537 32.28 56.19 -11.11
N PRO A 538 33.10 56.29 -12.18
CA PRO A 538 33.68 55.14 -12.88
C PRO A 538 35.13 54.81 -12.51
N LEU A 539 35.56 53.62 -12.97
CA LEU A 539 36.89 52.96 -12.94
C LEU A 539 36.87 51.65 -12.12
N MET A 540 37.71 50.69 -12.53
CA MET A 540 37.85 49.32 -11.99
C MET A 540 36.65 48.35 -12.13
N ALA A 541 35.60 48.65 -12.92
CA ALA A 541 34.51 47.71 -13.21
C ALA A 541 34.72 46.81 -14.46
N ASN A 542 35.55 47.23 -15.42
CA ASN A 542 35.56 46.68 -16.79
C ASN A 542 36.32 45.35 -17.00
N ARG A 543 36.72 44.63 -15.93
CA ARG A 543 37.45 43.33 -16.05
C ARG A 543 36.67 42.08 -15.63
N VAL A 544 35.44 42.22 -15.11
CA VAL A 544 34.62 41.07 -14.66
C VAL A 544 33.42 40.80 -15.59
N SER A 545 32.93 41.81 -16.31
CA SER A 545 31.74 41.68 -17.17
C SER A 545 31.95 40.76 -18.37
N THR A 546 33.12 40.81 -19.02
CA THR A 546 33.37 40.20 -20.34
C THR A 546 33.27 38.67 -20.32
N ASN A 547 33.78 38.00 -19.29
CA ASN A 547 33.84 36.54 -19.24
C ASN A 547 32.50 35.87 -18.90
N LEU A 548 31.58 36.56 -18.21
CA LEU A 548 30.22 36.05 -18.01
C LEU A 548 29.30 36.32 -19.21
N GLN A 549 29.49 37.42 -19.94
CA GLN A 549 28.60 37.78 -21.05
C GLN A 549 28.74 36.87 -22.29
N GLN A 550 29.87 36.19 -22.48
CA GLN A 550 30.09 35.33 -23.66
C GLN A 550 29.42 33.95 -23.58
N ASN A 551 29.20 33.39 -22.38
CA ASN A 551 28.76 31.99 -22.22
C ASN A 551 27.26 31.81 -21.92
N ILE A 552 26.49 32.89 -21.79
CA ILE A 552 25.04 32.86 -21.54
C ILE A 552 24.19 32.82 -22.83
N PRO A 553 24.57 33.50 -23.96
CA PRO A 553 23.74 33.54 -25.17
C PRO A 553 23.54 32.20 -25.89
N SER A 554 24.41 31.20 -25.68
CA SER A 554 24.28 29.87 -26.27
C SER A 554 23.19 29.03 -25.58
N PHE A 555 23.16 29.05 -24.25
CA PHE A 555 22.23 28.25 -23.44
C PHE A 555 20.77 28.75 -23.54
N LEU A 556 20.56 30.07 -23.59
CA LEU A 556 19.22 30.66 -23.64
C LEU A 556 18.55 30.63 -25.03
N LYS A 557 19.28 30.28 -26.09
CA LYS A 557 18.74 30.30 -27.48
C LYS A 557 17.98 29.01 -27.86
N SER A 558 17.97 28.00 -26.98
CA SER A 558 17.35 26.69 -27.25
C SER A 558 15.90 26.55 -26.72
N LEU A 559 15.36 27.55 -26.03
CA LEU A 559 14.04 27.45 -25.40
C LEU A 559 13.17 28.67 -25.74
N ASN A 560 12.06 28.38 -26.44
CA ASN A 560 10.94 29.25 -26.78
C ASN A 560 11.16 30.28 -27.92
N SER A 561 10.90 29.85 -29.16
CA SER A 561 10.34 30.72 -30.19
C SER A 561 8.84 30.98 -29.89
N SER A 562 8.49 32.22 -29.59
CA SER A 562 7.10 32.74 -29.55
C SER A 562 6.62 33.08 -31.00
N PRO A 563 5.47 33.75 -31.29
CA PRO A 563 4.56 34.59 -30.48
C PRO A 563 3.05 34.21 -30.70
N SER A 564 1.98 35.00 -30.45
CA SER A 564 1.81 36.46 -30.22
C SER A 564 0.45 36.86 -29.60
N THR A 565 0.46 37.96 -28.81
CA THR A 565 -0.64 38.96 -28.59
C THR A 565 -2.00 38.50 -28.02
N TYR A 566 -2.70 39.26 -27.17
CA TYR A 566 -3.06 40.69 -27.32
C TYR A 566 -2.87 41.58 -26.07
N THR A 567 -3.29 42.85 -26.20
CA THR A 567 -2.97 44.03 -25.39
C THR A 567 -3.85 44.25 -24.15
N ALA A 568 -3.34 45.05 -23.21
CA ALA A 568 -4.03 45.46 -21.98
C ALA A 568 -4.75 46.82 -22.09
N VAL A 569 -5.66 47.09 -21.15
CA VAL A 569 -6.23 48.42 -20.85
C VAL A 569 -6.19 48.63 -19.33
N THR A 570 -5.97 49.86 -18.88
CA THR A 570 -5.78 50.23 -17.47
C THR A 570 -6.61 51.45 -17.09
N THR A 571 -7.28 51.42 -15.93
CA THR A 571 -7.41 52.57 -15.00
C THR A 571 -7.86 52.10 -13.61
N PRO A 572 -7.53 52.82 -12.52
CA PRO A 572 -7.81 52.41 -11.14
C PRO A 572 -9.03 53.11 -10.51
N LEU A 573 -9.47 52.61 -9.35
CA LEU A 573 -10.28 53.37 -8.39
C LEU A 573 -10.00 52.90 -6.96
N ASN A 574 -9.74 53.86 -6.07
CA ASN A 574 -9.86 53.67 -4.61
C ASN A 574 -11.34 53.76 -4.23
N LEU A 575 -11.76 53.05 -3.17
CA LEU A 575 -12.70 53.59 -2.18
C LEU A 575 -12.70 52.73 -0.92
N THR A 576 -12.17 53.29 0.17
CA THR A 576 -12.20 52.70 1.52
C THR A 576 -13.40 53.26 2.29
N GLU A 577 -14.63 52.85 1.95
CA GLU A 577 -15.82 53.47 2.56
C GLU A 577 -17.08 52.56 2.62
N GLU A 578 -16.95 51.28 2.97
CA GLU A 578 -18.12 50.40 3.17
C GLU A 578 -18.00 49.34 4.29
N LEU A 579 -17.02 49.48 5.21
CA LEU A 579 -16.71 48.43 6.21
C LEU A 579 -17.47 48.54 7.56
N GLU A 580 -18.37 49.51 7.74
CA GLU A 580 -18.95 49.80 9.07
C GLU A 580 -20.44 49.45 9.25
N ASN A 581 -21.18 49.14 8.17
CA ASN A 581 -22.66 49.15 8.20
C ASN A 581 -23.39 47.78 8.23
N THR A 582 -22.73 46.68 8.63
CA THR A 582 -23.38 45.34 8.68
C THR A 582 -23.17 44.53 9.96
N ILE A 583 -22.84 45.18 11.09
CA ILE A 583 -22.83 44.53 12.41
C ILE A 583 -24.12 44.85 13.18
N LYS A 584 -25.17 44.03 12.97
CA LYS A 584 -26.35 43.96 13.84
C LYS A 584 -26.65 42.51 14.21
N ARG A 585 -26.01 42.03 15.28
CA ARG A 585 -26.26 40.70 15.87
C ARG A 585 -27.64 40.65 16.54
N LYS A 586 -28.39 39.56 16.35
CA LYS A 586 -29.64 39.25 17.08
C LYS A 586 -29.27 38.52 18.39
N PRO A 587 -29.91 38.79 19.54
CA PRO A 587 -29.59 38.11 20.79
C PRO A 587 -30.02 36.63 20.77
N ILE A 588 -29.22 35.77 21.42
CA ILE A 588 -29.50 34.34 21.54
C ILE A 588 -30.37 34.09 22.77
N THR A 589 -31.55 33.50 22.59
CA THR A 589 -32.44 33.07 23.67
C THR A 589 -32.12 31.66 24.15
N THR A 590 -32.29 31.41 25.45
CA THR A 590 -32.05 30.11 26.10
C THR A 590 -33.19 29.11 25.84
N PRO A 591 -32.92 27.89 25.30
CA PRO A 591 -33.97 26.90 25.06
C PRO A 591 -34.18 25.96 26.27
N THR A 592 -35.37 25.99 26.87
CA THR A 592 -35.80 25.08 27.94
C THR A 592 -36.52 23.84 27.41
N SER A 593 -35.78 22.75 27.14
CA SER A 593 -36.37 21.40 27.05
C SER A 593 -35.33 20.27 27.24
N HIS A 594 -35.81 19.06 27.51
CA HIS A 594 -34.98 17.84 27.61
C HIS A 594 -34.52 17.36 26.21
N LYS A 595 -33.63 18.12 25.55
CA LYS A 595 -32.95 17.65 24.34
C LYS A 595 -32.00 16.49 24.66
N THR A 596 -32.35 15.31 24.17
CA THR A 596 -31.44 14.16 23.96
C THR A 596 -30.33 14.55 22.98
N LEU A 597 -29.24 13.76 22.90
CA LEU A 597 -28.19 13.91 21.88
C LEU A 597 -28.73 13.59 20.47
N SER A 598 -29.46 14.55 19.88
CA SER A 598 -29.89 14.54 18.48
C SER A 598 -28.73 14.93 17.58
N LEU A 599 -28.58 14.22 16.47
CA LEU A 599 -27.51 14.39 15.49
C LEU A 599 -28.00 14.38 14.05
N ASP A 600 -29.30 14.16 13.83
CA ASP A 600 -29.90 13.94 12.50
C ASP A 600 -30.28 15.26 11.81
N ASP A 601 -30.46 16.33 12.60
CA ASP A 601 -30.60 17.72 12.16
C ASP A 601 -29.21 18.35 11.98
N GLY A 602 -28.70 18.29 10.75
CA GLY A 602 -27.43 18.93 10.38
C GLY A 602 -27.49 20.45 10.35
N GLU A 603 -28.67 21.04 10.14
CA GLU A 603 -28.83 22.50 10.05
C GLU A 603 -28.55 23.15 11.41
N SER A 604 -29.20 22.70 12.48
CA SER A 604 -28.95 23.27 13.82
C SER A 604 -27.58 22.90 14.40
N LEU A 605 -26.97 21.79 13.99
CA LEU A 605 -25.59 21.44 14.36
C LEU A 605 -24.56 22.40 13.77
N PHE A 606 -24.68 22.72 12.47
CA PHE A 606 -23.65 23.47 11.74
C PHE A 606 -24.01 24.93 11.44
N SER A 607 -25.18 25.42 11.87
CA SER A 607 -25.64 26.81 11.75
C SER A 607 -24.63 27.92 12.13
N SER A 608 -23.62 27.63 12.96
CA SER A 608 -22.54 28.56 13.34
C SER A 608 -21.24 28.41 12.52
N VAL A 609 -21.23 27.64 11.43
CA VAL A 609 -20.05 27.31 10.61
C VAL A 609 -20.38 27.51 9.13
N SER A 610 -19.48 28.13 8.35
CA SER A 610 -19.75 28.39 6.93
C SER A 610 -19.51 27.16 6.04
N SER A 611 -20.26 27.04 4.93
CA SER A 611 -20.12 25.95 3.94
C SER A 611 -18.66 25.77 3.48
N PHE A 612 -17.94 26.88 3.24
CA PHE A 612 -16.52 26.87 2.88
C PHE A 612 -15.63 26.23 3.96
N GLN A 613 -15.89 26.49 5.25
CA GLN A 613 -15.14 25.88 6.35
C GLN A 613 -15.43 24.39 6.49
N LEU A 614 -16.68 23.97 6.26
CA LEU A 614 -17.07 22.56 6.23
C LEU A 614 -16.41 21.83 5.05
N LEU A 615 -16.45 22.41 3.84
CA LEU A 615 -15.82 21.86 2.64
C LEU A 615 -14.29 21.78 2.76
N ARG A 616 -13.62 22.82 3.28
CA ARG A 616 -12.17 22.78 3.56
C ARG A 616 -11.83 21.69 4.58
N SER A 617 -12.69 21.47 5.58
CA SER A 617 -12.49 20.41 6.57
C SER A 617 -12.67 19.02 5.97
N LEU A 618 -13.70 18.81 5.14
CA LEU A 618 -13.93 17.56 4.43
C LEU A 618 -12.74 17.21 3.51
N LEU A 619 -12.23 18.19 2.74
CA LEU A 619 -11.07 18.01 1.88
C LEU A 619 -9.80 17.63 2.68
N ASN A 620 -9.54 18.32 3.79
CA ASN A 620 -8.39 18.01 4.64
C ASN A 620 -8.49 16.63 5.30
N LEU A 621 -9.68 16.21 5.73
CA LEU A 621 -9.91 14.87 6.28
C LEU A 621 -9.79 13.77 5.21
N GLN A 622 -10.23 14.02 3.98
CA GLN A 622 -10.01 13.11 2.85
C GLN A 622 -8.52 12.98 2.50
N MET A 623 -7.75 14.07 2.51
CA MET A 623 -6.29 14.02 2.33
C MET A 623 -5.58 13.30 3.49
N ALA A 624 -6.01 13.53 4.73
CA ALA A 624 -5.38 12.95 5.92
C ALA A 624 -5.69 11.46 6.12
N SER A 625 -6.83 10.98 5.60
CA SER A 625 -7.18 9.54 5.58
C SER A 625 -6.60 8.78 4.38
N PHE A 626 -6.10 9.49 3.37
CA PHE A 626 -5.45 8.88 2.21
C PHE A 626 -3.98 8.53 2.52
N ASP A 627 -3.74 7.29 2.96
CA ASP A 627 -2.42 6.68 3.21
C ASP A 627 -1.31 7.18 2.26
N PRO A 628 -1.52 7.26 0.92
CA PRO A 628 -0.57 7.82 -0.03
C PRO A 628 0.02 9.20 0.31
N ILE A 629 -0.79 10.12 0.83
CA ILE A 629 -0.36 11.46 1.27
C ILE A 629 0.33 11.38 2.64
N VAL A 630 -0.08 10.48 3.52
CA VAL A 630 0.46 10.41 4.89
C VAL A 630 1.91 9.96 4.93
N ASP A 631 2.27 8.77 4.39
CA ASP A 631 3.69 8.35 4.44
C ASP A 631 4.59 9.23 3.56
N MET A 632 4.00 9.96 2.60
CA MET A 632 4.70 11.02 1.86
C MET A 632 5.09 12.14 2.82
N GLY A 633 4.15 12.69 3.60
CA GLY A 633 4.46 13.64 4.66
C GLY A 633 5.52 13.11 5.63
N THR A 634 5.31 11.91 6.18
CA THR A 634 6.27 11.25 7.10
C THR A 634 7.67 11.13 6.50
N TRP A 635 7.80 10.79 5.22
CA TRP A 635 9.10 10.65 4.53
C TRP A 635 9.67 11.98 4.02
N VAL A 636 8.86 13.03 3.86
CA VAL A 636 9.37 14.40 3.66
C VAL A 636 10.06 14.87 4.94
N MET A 637 9.36 14.81 6.08
CA MET A 637 9.88 15.32 7.35
C MET A 637 11.09 14.53 7.88
N LYS A 638 11.18 13.23 7.58
CA LYS A 638 12.31 12.36 8.00
C LYS A 638 13.45 12.29 6.96
N SER A 639 13.61 13.28 6.10
CA SER A 639 14.64 13.27 5.03
C SER A 639 15.54 14.50 5.04
N ARG A 640 16.71 14.35 4.40
CA ARG A 640 17.73 15.41 4.24
C ARG A 640 17.23 16.72 3.60
N LEU A 641 16.02 16.78 3.05
CA LEU A 641 15.40 18.06 2.70
C LEU A 641 15.24 19.00 3.89
N MET A 642 15.05 18.47 5.10
CA MET A 642 14.92 19.26 6.32
C MET A 642 16.26 19.81 6.83
N GLU A 643 17.39 19.29 6.33
CA GLU A 643 18.75 19.81 6.64
C GLU A 643 19.04 21.10 5.85
N SER A 644 18.42 21.28 4.68
CA SER A 644 18.55 22.50 3.86
C SER A 644 17.54 23.56 4.31
N MET A 645 18.04 24.69 4.82
CA MET A 645 17.21 25.83 5.29
C MET A 645 16.12 26.27 4.30
N VAL A 646 16.40 26.28 3.00
CA VAL A 646 15.42 26.77 1.99
C VAL A 646 14.39 25.69 1.66
N SER A 647 14.81 24.43 1.54
CA SER A 647 13.90 23.29 1.36
C SER A 647 13.00 23.10 2.59
N LYS A 648 13.58 23.18 3.79
CA LYS A 648 12.87 23.21 5.08
C LYS A 648 11.80 24.30 5.10
N LYS A 649 12.14 25.56 4.76
CA LYS A 649 11.18 26.68 4.78
C LYS A 649 9.95 26.43 3.89
N ILE A 650 10.13 25.85 2.70
CA ILE A 650 9.02 25.62 1.75
C ILE A 650 8.24 24.34 2.07
N VAL A 651 8.88 23.29 2.59
CA VAL A 651 8.17 22.14 3.17
C VAL A 651 7.28 22.59 4.34
N LEU A 652 7.82 23.38 5.28
CA LEU A 652 7.06 23.90 6.40
C LEU A 652 5.95 24.86 5.94
N GLY A 653 6.18 25.68 4.91
CA GLY A 653 5.14 26.54 4.32
C GLY A 653 3.97 25.76 3.68
N MET A 654 4.26 24.67 2.95
CA MET A 654 3.22 23.78 2.41
C MET A 654 2.45 23.06 3.52
N VAL A 655 3.15 22.61 4.58
CA VAL A 655 2.51 22.00 5.75
C VAL A 655 1.65 23.02 6.51
N LYS A 656 2.10 24.28 6.64
CA LYS A 656 1.38 25.39 7.32
C LYS A 656 -0.03 25.56 6.76
N HIS A 657 -0.15 25.84 5.46
CA HIS A 657 -1.44 26.19 4.84
C HIS A 657 -2.37 24.99 4.58
N THR A 658 -1.92 23.76 4.85
CA THR A 658 -2.70 22.51 4.65
C THR A 658 -3.08 21.85 5.99
N LEU A 659 -2.33 20.82 6.40
CA LEU A 659 -2.64 19.99 7.58
C LEU A 659 -2.47 20.76 8.90
N TYR A 660 -1.50 21.67 8.96
CA TYR A 660 -1.22 22.46 10.16
C TYR A 660 -2.37 23.44 10.46
N GLU A 661 -2.79 24.28 9.49
CA GLU A 661 -3.93 25.18 9.68
C GLU A 661 -5.24 24.44 10.04
N HIS A 662 -5.35 23.16 9.64
CA HIS A 662 -6.48 22.31 9.98
C HIS A 662 -6.43 21.73 11.39
N PHE A 663 -5.31 21.11 11.81
CA PHE A 663 -5.21 20.41 13.10
C PHE A 663 -4.56 21.23 14.23
N CYS A 664 -3.71 22.21 13.92
CA CYS A 664 -3.02 23.10 14.87
C CYS A 664 -3.69 24.48 14.96
N ALA A 665 -3.43 25.25 16.02
CA ALA A 665 -4.13 26.49 16.31
C ALA A 665 -3.40 27.78 15.88
N GLY A 666 -2.07 27.75 15.70
CA GLY A 666 -1.26 28.92 15.34
C GLY A 666 0.22 28.75 15.69
N GLU A 667 1.13 29.44 15.00
CA GLU A 667 2.59 29.30 15.24
C GLU A 667 3.05 29.95 16.54
N ASN A 668 2.17 30.73 17.17
CA ASN A 668 2.42 31.50 18.38
C ASN A 668 1.09 31.64 19.15
N LEU A 669 1.19 32.20 20.37
CA LEU A 669 0.06 32.31 21.29
C LEU A 669 -1.02 33.30 20.84
N ASP A 670 -0.67 34.32 20.05
CA ASP A 670 -1.65 35.26 19.45
C ASP A 670 -2.49 34.58 18.35
N GLU A 671 -1.86 33.85 17.43
CA GLU A 671 -2.58 33.04 16.43
C GLU A 671 -3.46 31.95 17.11
N ALA A 672 -2.92 31.28 18.13
CA ALA A 672 -3.68 30.30 18.91
C ALA A 672 -4.88 30.93 19.64
N SER A 673 -4.73 32.15 20.17
CA SER A 673 -5.81 32.92 20.82
C SER A 673 -6.89 33.35 19.83
N LYS A 674 -6.52 33.79 18.62
CA LYS A 674 -7.45 34.07 17.51
C LYS A 674 -8.19 32.82 17.02
N THR A 675 -7.57 31.64 17.15
CA THR A 675 -8.26 30.35 16.93
C THR A 675 -9.19 30.00 18.09
N LEU A 676 -8.77 30.19 19.34
CA LEU A 676 -9.60 29.96 20.52
C LEU A 676 -10.87 30.83 20.49
N GLN A 677 -10.75 32.12 20.19
CA GLN A 677 -11.89 33.04 20.14
C GLN A 677 -12.98 32.55 19.18
N ARG A 678 -12.61 32.05 17.99
CA ARG A 678 -13.56 31.51 17.00
C ARG A 678 -14.26 30.24 17.50
N ILE A 679 -13.58 29.43 18.31
CA ILE A 679 -14.12 28.21 18.92
C ILE A 679 -15.06 28.58 20.09
N TRP A 680 -14.71 29.60 20.88
CA TRP A 680 -15.51 30.18 21.95
C TRP A 680 -16.78 30.87 21.46
N ASP A 681 -16.69 31.68 20.41
CA ASP A 681 -17.84 32.27 19.71
C ASP A 681 -18.80 31.19 19.15
N SER A 682 -18.29 29.97 18.90
CA SER A 682 -19.08 28.80 18.51
C SER A 682 -19.65 28.00 19.70
N GLY A 683 -19.48 28.48 20.94
CA GLY A 683 -19.94 27.83 22.16
C GLY A 683 -19.15 26.57 22.55
N LEU A 684 -17.89 26.46 22.13
CA LEU A 684 -16.97 25.38 22.51
C LEU A 684 -15.75 25.98 23.25
N ARG A 685 -15.06 25.18 24.05
CA ARG A 685 -13.84 25.60 24.77
C ARG A 685 -12.56 25.12 24.08
N GLY A 686 -11.40 25.55 24.54
CA GLY A 686 -10.09 25.09 24.08
C GLY A 686 -9.25 24.43 25.18
N ILE A 687 -8.32 23.56 24.75
CA ILE A 687 -7.21 23.04 25.55
C ILE A 687 -5.94 23.49 24.84
N LEU A 688 -5.11 24.31 25.47
CA LEU A 688 -3.89 24.83 24.85
C LEU A 688 -2.72 23.86 25.06
N ASP A 689 -2.16 23.31 23.98
CA ASP A 689 -0.97 22.45 24.01
C ASP A 689 0.15 23.12 23.22
N TYR A 690 1.18 23.62 23.92
CA TYR A 690 2.37 24.13 23.27
C TYR A 690 3.31 22.96 22.97
N GLY A 691 3.59 22.73 21.68
CA GLY A 691 4.12 21.46 21.15
C GLY A 691 5.59 21.14 21.46
N LEU A 692 6.02 21.26 22.72
CA LEU A 692 7.32 20.83 23.23
C LEU A 692 7.25 19.36 23.67
N GLU A 693 8.20 18.54 23.22
CA GLU A 693 8.42 17.15 23.66
C GLU A 693 9.91 16.79 23.53
N ASP A 694 10.35 15.68 24.15
CA ASP A 694 11.70 15.09 24.03
C ASP A 694 12.89 16.01 24.36
N ALA A 695 12.92 16.62 25.56
CA ALA A 695 14.07 17.37 26.07
C ALA A 695 15.28 16.46 26.37
N THR A 696 16.49 17.01 26.15
CA THR A 696 17.77 16.30 26.28
C THR A 696 18.55 16.58 27.56
N ASP A 697 18.28 17.72 28.22
CA ASP A 697 19.11 18.27 29.30
C ASP A 697 18.32 19.27 30.17
N ASN A 698 18.76 19.46 31.42
CA ASN A 698 18.11 20.37 32.37
C ASN A 698 17.93 21.81 31.87
N PRO A 699 18.95 22.50 31.32
CA PRO A 699 18.76 23.85 30.79
C PRO A 699 17.67 23.94 29.73
N SER A 700 17.45 22.88 28.95
CA SER A 700 16.33 22.78 28.01
C SER A 700 14.99 22.60 28.71
N CYS A 701 14.92 21.75 29.74
CA CYS A 701 13.75 21.61 30.61
C CYS A 701 13.34 22.95 31.27
N ASP A 702 14.32 23.73 31.74
CA ASP A 702 14.09 25.02 32.39
C ASP A 702 13.52 26.06 31.41
N ARG A 703 14.04 26.11 30.18
CA ARG A 703 13.47 26.96 29.10
C ARG A 703 12.05 26.53 28.74
N ASN A 704 11.79 25.23 28.67
CA ASN A 704 10.48 24.69 28.33
C ASN A 704 9.43 25.00 29.41
N LEU A 705 9.77 24.89 30.70
CA LEU A 705 8.92 25.32 31.81
C LEU A 705 8.51 26.79 31.68
N ASN A 706 9.47 27.68 31.39
CA ASN A 706 9.21 29.11 31.22
C ASN A 706 8.20 29.39 30.09
N GLU A 707 8.20 28.62 29.01
CA GLU A 707 7.16 28.76 27.97
C GLU A 707 5.79 28.27 28.47
N PHE A 708 5.71 27.13 29.17
CA PHE A 708 4.44 26.66 29.75
C PHE A 708 3.83 27.65 30.75
N VAL A 709 4.64 28.30 31.60
CA VAL A 709 4.18 29.35 32.53
C VAL A 709 3.61 30.55 31.76
N LYS A 710 4.24 30.98 30.66
CA LYS A 710 3.70 32.06 29.80
C LYS A 710 2.34 31.71 29.20
N VAL A 711 2.10 30.43 28.84
CA VAL A 711 0.78 29.99 28.34
C VAL A 711 -0.28 30.22 29.40
N VAL A 712 -0.02 29.73 30.63
CA VAL A 712 -0.93 29.84 31.79
C VAL A 712 -1.20 31.31 32.14
N GLU A 713 -0.16 32.14 32.22
CA GLU A 713 -0.34 33.55 32.59
C GLU A 713 -1.09 34.35 31.51
N SER A 714 -0.91 34.02 30.23
CA SER A 714 -1.58 34.69 29.12
C SER A 714 -3.06 34.34 28.99
N THR A 715 -3.55 33.22 29.55
CA THR A 715 -4.99 32.88 29.46
C THR A 715 -5.87 33.90 30.16
N LYS A 716 -5.32 34.68 31.10
CA LYS A 716 -5.98 35.82 31.77
C LYS A 716 -6.43 36.93 30.80
N LEU A 717 -5.86 36.97 29.59
CA LEU A 717 -6.21 37.93 28.54
C LEU A 717 -7.31 37.41 27.60
N LEU A 718 -7.76 36.18 27.78
CA LEU A 718 -8.74 35.48 26.94
C LEU A 718 -10.11 35.45 27.64
N PRO A 719 -11.24 35.23 26.93
CA PRO A 719 -12.55 35.23 27.56
C PRO A 719 -12.65 34.21 28.70
N SER A 720 -13.23 34.60 29.83
CA SER A 720 -13.33 33.75 31.02
C SER A 720 -13.98 32.39 30.70
N SER A 721 -13.34 31.29 31.11
CA SER A 721 -13.72 29.90 30.79
C SER A 721 -13.63 29.48 29.31
N SER A 722 -12.98 30.27 28.43
CA SER A 722 -12.71 29.84 27.04
C SER A 722 -11.65 28.75 26.98
N VAL A 723 -10.59 28.84 27.79
CA VAL A 723 -9.64 27.74 28.03
C VAL A 723 -10.19 26.85 29.15
N SER A 724 -10.23 25.53 28.92
CA SER A 724 -10.58 24.52 29.93
C SER A 724 -9.36 23.94 30.63
N TYR A 725 -8.24 23.78 29.91
CA TYR A 725 -6.99 23.20 30.41
C TYR A 725 -5.78 23.81 29.71
N ALA A 726 -4.67 23.98 30.44
CA ALA A 726 -3.33 24.03 29.86
C ALA A 726 -2.77 22.60 29.75
N CYS A 727 -2.10 22.24 28.65
CA CYS A 727 -1.59 20.90 28.41
C CYS A 727 -0.07 20.89 28.25
N MET A 728 0.58 19.85 28.78
CA MET A 728 2.03 19.67 28.71
C MET A 728 2.42 18.18 28.69
N LYS A 729 3.69 17.91 28.37
CA LYS A 729 4.30 16.56 28.29
C LYS A 729 5.50 16.51 29.23
N ILE A 730 5.68 15.42 29.98
CA ILE A 730 6.74 15.34 31.00
C ILE A 730 8.12 15.22 30.34
N THR A 731 8.22 14.63 29.15
CA THR A 731 9.45 14.64 28.34
C THR A 731 9.95 16.06 28.01
N ALA A 732 9.12 17.09 28.10
CA ALA A 732 9.55 18.47 27.90
C ALA A 732 10.26 19.10 29.13
N ILE A 733 10.09 18.54 30.34
CA ILE A 733 10.67 19.07 31.60
C ILE A 733 11.57 18.07 32.35
N CYS A 734 11.71 16.84 31.84
CA CYS A 734 12.59 15.80 32.36
C CYS A 734 13.27 15.06 31.19
N PRO A 735 14.60 14.86 31.19
CA PRO A 735 15.30 14.17 30.10
C PRO A 735 14.75 12.76 29.84
N ILE A 736 14.46 12.44 28.58
CA ILE A 736 13.83 11.16 28.19
C ILE A 736 14.70 9.93 28.55
N SER A 737 16.02 10.08 28.68
CA SER A 737 16.93 9.05 29.19
C SER A 737 16.62 8.67 30.64
N LEU A 738 16.45 9.68 31.50
CA LEU A 738 16.14 9.51 32.92
C LEU A 738 14.74 8.92 33.13
N LEU A 739 13.73 9.41 32.41
CA LEU A 739 12.36 8.88 32.48
C LEU A 739 12.27 7.38 32.15
N LYS A 740 13.13 6.87 31.26
CA LYS A 740 13.23 5.43 30.98
C LYS A 740 13.80 4.68 32.18
N ARG A 741 14.95 5.10 32.72
CA ARG A 741 15.56 4.49 33.90
C ARG A 741 14.64 4.47 35.12
N VAL A 742 13.99 5.60 35.41
CA VAL A 742 12.98 5.70 36.49
C VAL A 742 11.83 4.72 36.27
N SER A 743 11.35 4.58 35.03
CA SER A 743 10.29 3.62 34.70
C SER A 743 10.73 2.16 34.83
N ASP A 744 11.98 1.84 34.47
CA ASP A 744 12.54 0.51 34.65
C ASP A 744 12.73 0.15 36.14
N LEU A 745 13.21 1.09 36.94
CA LEU A 745 13.33 0.95 38.39
C LEU A 745 11.96 0.71 39.05
N LEU A 746 10.92 1.48 38.69
CA LEU A 746 9.54 1.29 39.16
C LEU A 746 8.94 -0.07 38.72
N ARG A 747 9.24 -0.53 37.50
CA ARG A 747 8.83 -1.88 37.05
C ARG A 747 9.55 -2.99 37.82
N TRP A 748 10.81 -2.79 38.23
CA TRP A 748 11.53 -3.78 39.02
C TRP A 748 11.07 -3.83 40.48
N GLU A 749 10.87 -2.68 41.13
CA GLU A 749 10.30 -2.58 42.48
C GLU A 749 8.92 -3.27 42.58
N HIS A 750 8.04 -3.06 41.61
CA HIS A 750 6.73 -3.74 41.59
C HIS A 750 6.87 -5.28 41.44
N ARG A 751 7.93 -5.76 40.77
CA ARG A 751 8.23 -7.19 40.59
C ARG A 751 8.90 -7.80 41.83
N ASP A 752 9.69 -7.01 42.56
CA ASP A 752 10.40 -7.39 43.77
C ASP A 752 10.28 -6.27 44.82
N PRO A 753 9.25 -6.30 45.68
CA PRO A 753 9.03 -5.28 46.70
C PRO A 753 10.12 -5.19 47.80
N SER A 754 11.17 -6.01 47.75
CA SER A 754 12.36 -5.83 48.60
C SER A 754 13.38 -4.85 47.99
N PHE A 755 13.23 -4.49 46.72
CA PHE A 755 14.09 -3.55 46.00
C PHE A 755 13.70 -2.09 46.30
N ASN A 756 14.25 -1.56 47.40
CA ASN A 756 14.02 -0.18 47.83
C ASN A 756 14.57 0.87 46.83
N LEU A 757 13.84 1.97 46.66
CA LEU A 757 14.19 3.12 45.82
C LEU A 757 14.30 4.38 46.70
N PRO A 758 15.50 4.78 47.17
CA PRO A 758 15.65 5.83 48.20
C PRO A 758 15.11 7.22 47.83
N TRP A 759 15.09 7.55 46.54
CA TRP A 759 14.56 8.80 45.97
C TRP A 759 13.04 8.81 45.77
N LYS A 760 12.35 7.68 46.02
CA LYS A 760 10.93 7.53 45.70
C LYS A 760 10.05 8.01 46.85
N HIS A 761 9.07 8.86 46.52
CA HIS A 761 8.01 9.30 47.42
C HIS A 761 6.75 8.41 47.35
N ASP A 762 5.95 8.41 48.41
CA ASP A 762 4.63 7.77 48.45
C ASP A 762 3.69 8.38 47.40
N THR A 763 3.04 7.52 46.60
CA THR A 763 2.19 7.92 45.48
C THR A 763 1.10 6.89 45.21
N PHE A 764 0.20 7.16 44.26
CA PHE A 764 -0.79 6.17 43.81
C PHE A 764 -0.13 5.04 43.00
N PRO A 765 -0.73 3.83 42.92
CA PRO A 765 -0.21 2.75 42.09
C PRO A 765 -0.07 3.14 40.61
N VAL A 766 1.17 3.14 40.12
CA VAL A 766 1.53 3.42 38.70
C VAL A 766 1.55 2.16 37.82
N LEU A 767 1.48 0.97 38.43
CA LEU A 767 1.54 -0.35 37.82
C LEU A 767 0.56 -1.29 38.53
N SER A 768 -0.02 -2.24 37.78
CA SER A 768 -0.89 -3.31 38.28
C SER A 768 -0.31 -4.69 37.92
N ASP A 769 -0.82 -5.76 38.54
CA ASP A 769 -0.47 -7.16 38.23
C ASP A 769 -0.62 -7.51 36.73
N SER A 770 -1.45 -6.75 36.00
CA SER A 770 -1.72 -6.86 34.57
C SER A 770 -0.81 -6.00 33.67
N SER A 771 0.07 -5.18 34.24
CA SER A 771 0.99 -4.30 33.51
C SER A 771 2.11 -5.07 32.76
N PRO A 772 2.67 -4.50 31.67
CA PRO A 772 3.71 -5.15 30.88
C PRO A 772 5.12 -4.94 31.46
N PHE A 773 5.76 -6.04 31.92
CA PHE A 773 7.13 -6.03 32.45
C PHE A 773 8.23 -6.35 31.42
N TYR A 774 7.89 -6.58 30.14
CA TYR A 774 8.88 -6.97 29.10
C TYR A 774 9.94 -5.90 28.79
N HIS A 775 9.75 -4.66 29.27
CA HIS A 775 10.75 -3.60 29.16
C HIS A 775 11.98 -3.86 30.05
N THR A 776 11.79 -4.56 31.17
CA THR A 776 12.77 -4.63 32.28
C THR A 776 13.03 -6.10 32.66
N LEU A 777 13.72 -6.81 31.76
CA LEU A 777 13.96 -8.25 31.88
C LEU A 777 14.99 -8.58 32.98
N GLU A 778 16.06 -7.79 33.01
CA GLU A 778 17.18 -7.85 33.95
C GLU A 778 17.07 -6.74 35.01
N ARG A 779 17.81 -6.88 36.13
CA ARG A 779 17.77 -5.92 37.23
C ARG A 779 18.40 -4.59 36.78
N PRO A 780 17.69 -3.46 36.80
CA PRO A 780 18.26 -2.16 36.45
C PRO A 780 19.23 -1.67 37.53
N GLU A 781 20.31 -1.02 37.09
CA GLU A 781 21.23 -0.34 38.01
C GLU A 781 20.55 0.86 38.70
N PRO A 782 20.84 1.13 39.99
CA PRO A 782 20.37 2.31 40.71
C PRO A 782 20.73 3.62 39.99
N LEU A 783 19.93 4.67 40.22
CA LEU A 783 20.27 6.01 39.75
C LEU A 783 21.60 6.48 40.37
N THR A 784 22.34 7.29 39.62
CA THR A 784 23.46 8.07 40.18
C THR A 784 22.92 9.25 40.97
N LEU A 785 23.74 9.81 41.87
CA LEU A 785 23.36 10.99 42.68
C LEU A 785 22.96 12.21 41.83
N GLU A 786 23.52 12.35 40.62
CA GLU A 786 23.15 13.38 39.65
C GLU A 786 21.74 13.14 39.07
N GLU A 787 21.42 11.89 38.74
CA GLU A 787 20.10 11.48 38.26
C GLU A 787 19.01 11.54 39.35
N GLU A 788 19.36 11.27 40.62
CA GLU A 788 18.46 11.48 41.77
C GLU A 788 18.14 12.97 41.96
N GLN A 789 19.14 13.85 41.80
CA GLN A 789 18.90 15.30 41.80
C GLN A 789 18.09 15.77 40.59
N ASP A 790 18.24 15.14 39.43
CA ASP A 790 17.55 15.53 38.20
C ASP A 790 16.08 15.08 38.15
N ILE A 791 15.73 13.93 38.72
CA ILE A 791 14.32 13.53 38.87
C ILE A 791 13.61 14.42 39.90
N GLU A 792 14.33 14.89 40.93
CA GLU A 792 13.80 15.86 41.89
C GLU A 792 13.57 17.23 41.24
N LYS A 793 14.53 17.76 40.46
CA LYS A 793 14.32 18.98 39.64
C LYS A 793 13.10 18.86 38.72
N ALA A 794 12.87 17.68 38.12
CA ALA A 794 11.69 17.42 37.31
C ALA A 794 10.37 17.47 38.14
N ARG A 795 10.39 16.98 39.39
CA ARG A 795 9.27 17.13 40.33
C ARG A 795 9.02 18.60 40.68
N GLU A 796 10.07 19.36 41.00
CA GLU A 796 10.01 20.79 41.31
C GLU A 796 9.42 21.60 40.15
N ARG A 797 9.90 21.40 38.91
CA ARG A 797 9.37 22.05 37.69
C ARG A 797 7.88 21.78 37.49
N LEU A 798 7.42 20.54 37.72
CA LEU A 798 6.01 20.19 37.61
C LEU A 798 5.18 20.83 38.73
N PHE A 799 5.73 20.94 39.94
CA PHE A 799 5.07 21.57 41.08
C PHE A 799 4.93 23.09 40.89
N GLU A 800 5.94 23.78 40.34
CA GLU A 800 5.85 25.21 40.01
C GLU A 800 4.74 25.47 38.98
N LEU A 801 4.71 24.71 37.89
CA LEU A 801 3.66 24.84 36.87
C LEU A 801 2.27 24.51 37.45
N SER A 802 2.17 23.50 38.33
CA SER A 802 0.92 23.14 39.00
C SER A 802 0.43 24.22 39.95
N GLN A 803 1.34 24.90 40.68
CA GLN A 803 1.02 26.06 41.51
C GLN A 803 0.51 27.22 40.66
N LYS A 804 1.18 27.55 39.55
CA LYS A 804 0.71 28.59 38.61
C LYS A 804 -0.68 28.28 38.03
N CYS A 805 -0.96 27.01 37.74
CA CYS A 805 -2.28 26.53 37.30
C CYS A 805 -3.35 26.64 38.40
N HIS A 806 -3.01 26.28 39.65
CA HIS A 806 -3.86 26.47 40.82
C HIS A 806 -4.19 27.95 41.05
N ASP A 807 -3.19 28.83 41.07
CA ASP A 807 -3.32 30.28 41.35
C ASP A 807 -4.10 31.03 40.26
N THR A 808 -4.26 30.42 39.08
CA THR A 808 -5.07 30.94 37.97
C THR A 808 -6.41 30.22 37.81
N ASN A 809 -6.68 29.20 38.63
CA ASN A 809 -7.80 28.27 38.51
C ASN A 809 -7.95 27.70 37.08
N LEU A 810 -6.82 27.40 36.44
CA LEU A 810 -6.73 26.77 35.13
C LEU A 810 -6.15 25.36 35.30
N PRO A 811 -6.95 24.29 35.14
CA PRO A 811 -6.45 22.92 35.26
C PRO A 811 -5.27 22.59 34.32
N LEU A 812 -4.27 21.90 34.88
CA LEU A 812 -3.11 21.36 34.18
C LEU A 812 -3.40 19.93 33.70
N LEU A 813 -3.12 19.66 32.43
CA LEU A 813 -3.37 18.38 31.79
C LEU A 813 -2.06 17.76 31.29
N VAL A 814 -1.59 16.73 31.99
CA VAL A 814 -0.38 15.98 31.62
C VAL A 814 -0.76 14.90 30.59
N ASP A 815 -0.12 14.95 29.43
CA ASP A 815 -0.27 13.94 28.39
C ASP A 815 0.41 12.60 28.77
N ALA A 816 -0.15 11.52 28.24
CA ALA A 816 0.51 10.21 28.25
C ALA A 816 1.30 9.99 26.95
N GLU A 817 2.45 9.37 27.07
CA GLU A 817 3.48 9.25 26.04
C GLU A 817 3.74 7.75 25.74
N TYR A 818 5.00 7.34 25.56
CA TYR A 818 5.38 5.95 25.24
C TYR A 818 5.35 5.03 26.47
N THR A 819 5.02 3.74 26.29
CA THR A 819 5.00 2.75 27.42
C THR A 819 6.34 2.61 28.15
N THR A 820 7.45 2.90 27.46
CA THR A 820 8.81 2.91 28.02
C THR A 820 8.98 3.93 29.14
N VAL A 821 8.27 5.07 29.09
CA VAL A 821 8.39 6.18 30.05
C VAL A 821 7.14 6.41 30.90
N GLN A 822 5.99 5.83 30.54
CA GLN A 822 4.73 6.12 31.21
C GLN A 822 4.72 5.91 32.74
N PRO A 823 5.38 4.88 33.33
CA PRO A 823 5.42 4.75 34.79
C PRO A 823 6.06 5.94 35.51
N ALA A 824 7.11 6.55 34.95
CA ALA A 824 7.71 7.77 35.48
C ALA A 824 6.82 9.01 35.31
N ILE A 825 6.07 9.08 34.20
CA ILE A 825 5.08 10.14 33.93
C ILE A 825 3.93 10.05 34.93
N ASP A 826 3.34 8.86 35.11
CA ASP A 826 2.27 8.61 36.07
C ASP A 826 2.75 8.92 37.50
N TYR A 827 3.97 8.49 37.87
CA TYR A 827 4.60 8.77 39.18
C TYR A 827 4.67 10.27 39.50
N LEU A 828 5.31 11.07 38.64
CA LEU A 828 5.43 12.52 38.85
C LEU A 828 4.06 13.22 38.85
N THR A 829 3.16 12.80 37.95
CA THR A 829 1.80 13.36 37.85
C THR A 829 0.98 13.09 39.11
N TYR A 830 1.05 11.88 39.67
CA TYR A 830 0.31 11.52 40.88
C TYR A 830 0.85 12.22 42.13
N LEU A 831 2.16 12.47 42.23
CA LEU A 831 2.72 13.34 43.29
C LEU A 831 2.13 14.76 43.22
N ALA A 832 2.02 15.33 42.02
CA ALA A 832 1.39 16.63 41.83
C ALA A 832 -0.13 16.59 42.14
N MET A 833 -0.86 15.52 41.83
CA MET A 833 -2.25 15.36 42.28
C MET A 833 -2.37 15.31 43.81
N ILE A 834 -1.50 14.56 44.49
CA ILE A 834 -1.51 14.43 45.95
C ILE A 834 -1.30 15.80 46.62
N GLN A 835 -0.48 16.66 46.03
CA GLN A 835 -0.28 18.03 46.48
C GLN A 835 -1.50 18.93 46.16
N PHE A 836 -1.92 19.01 44.90
CA PHE A 836 -2.79 20.09 44.39
C PHE A 836 -4.28 19.76 44.23
N ASN A 837 -4.69 18.48 44.23
CA ASN A 837 -6.11 18.11 44.00
C ASN A 837 -6.87 17.92 45.32
N LYS A 838 -7.48 19.00 45.81
CA LYS A 838 -8.30 19.00 47.04
C LYS A 838 -9.76 19.38 46.75
N ASP A 839 -10.62 19.24 47.76
CA ASP A 839 -11.95 19.84 47.84
C ASP A 839 -12.92 19.59 46.65
N ASN A 840 -12.73 18.48 45.94
CA ASN A 840 -13.47 18.10 44.71
C ASN A 840 -13.22 19.00 43.49
N ASN A 841 -12.19 19.86 43.54
CA ASN A 841 -11.71 20.70 42.44
C ASN A 841 -10.28 20.28 42.03
N PRO A 842 -10.11 19.22 41.23
CA PRO A 842 -8.79 18.78 40.80
C PRO A 842 -8.17 19.79 39.84
N ILE A 843 -6.92 20.19 40.10
CA ILE A 843 -6.12 21.07 39.24
C ILE A 843 -5.30 20.23 38.26
N VAL A 844 -4.66 19.16 38.72
CA VAL A 844 -3.77 18.30 37.92
C VAL A 844 -4.54 17.09 37.39
N TYR A 845 -4.46 16.87 36.08
CA TYR A 845 -5.06 15.74 35.38
C TYR A 845 -4.00 14.88 34.69
N GLY A 846 -4.03 13.57 34.94
CA GLY A 846 -3.23 12.56 34.21
C GLY A 846 -3.98 11.99 33.02
N THR A 847 -3.34 11.12 32.23
CA THR A 847 -3.95 10.55 31.01
C THR A 847 -3.91 9.02 30.99
N ILE A 848 -5.07 8.37 30.93
CA ILE A 848 -5.19 6.90 30.77
C ILE A 848 -5.40 6.53 29.30
N GLN A 849 -4.56 5.61 28.80
CA GLN A 849 -4.58 5.12 27.42
C GLN A 849 -5.31 3.75 27.33
N ALA A 850 -6.61 3.74 27.04
CA ALA A 850 -7.47 2.55 27.05
C ALA A 850 -7.19 1.48 25.95
N TYR A 851 -6.19 1.67 25.09
CA TYR A 851 -5.68 0.65 24.18
C TYR A 851 -4.77 -0.39 24.86
N LEU A 852 -4.22 -0.08 26.05
CA LEU A 852 -3.44 -1.01 26.86
C LEU A 852 -4.34 -1.96 27.64
N LYS A 853 -3.90 -3.21 27.82
CA LYS A 853 -4.63 -4.22 28.60
C LYS A 853 -4.80 -3.85 30.07
N ASP A 854 -3.82 -3.16 30.64
CA ASP A 854 -3.74 -2.82 32.08
C ASP A 854 -4.48 -1.53 32.46
N ALA A 855 -4.92 -0.74 31.47
CA ALA A 855 -5.40 0.62 31.67
C ALA A 855 -6.59 0.71 32.63
N LYS A 856 -7.47 -0.29 32.60
CA LYS A 856 -8.64 -0.37 33.49
C LYS A 856 -8.22 -0.63 34.94
N ASP A 857 -7.28 -1.55 35.14
CA ASP A 857 -6.87 -2.00 36.48
C ASP A 857 -6.06 -0.90 37.18
N ARG A 858 -5.08 -0.30 36.49
CA ARG A 858 -4.33 0.87 37.00
C ARG A 858 -5.25 2.05 37.31
N MET A 859 -6.21 2.35 36.45
CA MET A 859 -7.18 3.43 36.68
C MET A 859 -8.04 3.18 37.93
N ILE A 860 -8.49 1.94 38.15
CA ILE A 860 -9.24 1.56 39.36
C ILE A 860 -8.35 1.71 40.60
N GLN A 861 -7.16 1.11 40.58
CA GLN A 861 -6.22 1.14 41.71
C GLN A 861 -5.81 2.56 42.10
N ALA A 862 -5.48 3.42 41.12
CA ALA A 862 -5.17 4.83 41.37
C ALA A 862 -6.38 5.62 41.90
N THR A 863 -7.58 5.38 41.36
CA THR A 863 -8.81 6.05 41.81
C THR A 863 -9.16 5.71 43.26
N ASP A 864 -9.07 4.42 43.64
CA ASP A 864 -9.41 4.00 44.99
C ASP A 864 -8.29 4.33 46.00
N ALA A 865 -7.02 4.36 45.57
CA ALA A 865 -5.92 4.93 46.37
C ALA A 865 -6.11 6.44 46.63
N ALA A 866 -6.41 7.22 45.58
CA ALA A 866 -6.68 8.66 45.70
C ALA A 866 -7.84 8.94 46.67
N LYS A 867 -8.94 8.17 46.55
CA LYS A 867 -10.07 8.24 47.48
C LYS A 867 -9.65 7.98 48.93
N ASN A 868 -8.82 6.96 49.18
CA ASN A 868 -8.34 6.63 50.52
C ASN A 868 -7.41 7.72 51.10
N MET A 869 -6.70 8.46 50.24
CA MET A 869 -5.86 9.61 50.62
C MET A 869 -6.61 10.96 50.66
N GLY A 870 -7.94 10.97 50.44
CA GLY A 870 -8.74 12.20 50.41
C GLY A 870 -8.44 13.12 49.20
N VAL A 871 -7.88 12.57 48.12
CA VAL A 871 -7.50 13.30 46.90
C VAL A 871 -8.54 13.07 45.81
N THR A 872 -8.98 14.13 45.14
CA THR A 872 -9.87 14.00 43.98
C THR A 872 -9.05 13.67 42.74
N ILE A 873 -9.18 12.46 42.20
CA ILE A 873 -8.42 12.07 41.00
C ILE A 873 -8.98 12.76 39.75
N GLY A 874 -8.10 13.42 38.97
CA GLY A 874 -8.45 14.03 37.68
C GLY A 874 -7.84 13.22 36.54
N LEU A 875 -8.65 12.67 35.63
CA LEU A 875 -8.14 11.85 34.52
C LEU A 875 -8.72 12.25 33.17
N LYS A 876 -7.86 12.42 32.16
CA LYS A 876 -8.24 12.35 30.75
C LYS A 876 -8.23 10.90 30.30
N LEU A 877 -9.31 10.44 29.70
CA LEU A 877 -9.38 9.12 29.09
C LEU A 877 -9.25 9.24 27.57
N VAL A 878 -8.25 8.57 26.99
CA VAL A 878 -8.05 8.43 25.54
C VAL A 878 -8.05 6.95 25.13
N ARG A 879 -8.09 6.66 23.83
CA ARG A 879 -7.74 5.32 23.33
C ARG A 879 -6.21 5.11 23.39
N GLY A 880 -5.45 5.90 22.64
CA GLY A 880 -3.99 5.85 22.60
C GLY A 880 -3.47 6.44 21.28
N ALA A 881 -2.19 6.85 21.24
CA ALA A 881 -1.61 7.58 20.10
C ALA A 881 -0.30 6.96 19.55
N TYR A 882 0.24 5.90 20.16
CA TYR A 882 1.59 5.37 19.87
C TYR A 882 1.59 3.96 19.27
N LEU A 883 0.44 3.48 18.78
CA LEU A 883 0.19 2.11 18.29
C LEU A 883 1.29 1.58 17.37
N SER A 884 1.77 2.43 16.44
CA SER A 884 2.78 2.10 15.44
C SER A 884 4.20 1.98 16.01
N SER A 885 4.46 2.53 17.20
CA SER A 885 5.71 2.39 17.95
C SER A 885 5.65 1.18 18.89
N GLU A 886 4.55 1.05 19.65
CA GLU A 886 4.32 -0.07 20.58
C GLU A 886 4.34 -1.44 19.88
N THR A 887 3.75 -1.52 18.67
CA THR A 887 3.81 -2.74 17.84
C THR A 887 5.25 -3.11 17.49
N LYS A 888 6.05 -2.14 17.04
CA LYS A 888 7.45 -2.38 16.62
C LYS A 888 8.32 -2.79 17.79
N LEU A 889 8.16 -2.15 18.95
CA LEU A 889 8.91 -2.46 20.15
C LEU A 889 8.61 -3.89 20.63
N ALA A 890 7.34 -4.25 20.79
CA ALA A 890 6.94 -5.60 21.19
C ALA A 890 7.46 -6.67 20.21
N SER A 891 7.36 -6.42 18.89
CA SER A 891 7.92 -7.31 17.87
C SER A 891 9.45 -7.42 17.92
N SER A 892 10.18 -6.33 18.17
CA SER A 892 11.64 -6.34 18.25
C SER A 892 12.19 -7.10 19.46
N LEU A 893 11.40 -7.19 20.54
CA LEU A 893 11.75 -7.93 21.76
C LEU A 893 11.19 -9.36 21.76
N GLY A 894 10.34 -9.72 20.78
CA GLY A 894 9.71 -11.04 20.69
C GLY A 894 8.54 -11.29 21.65
N TYR A 895 7.98 -10.24 22.27
CA TYR A 895 6.92 -10.35 23.29
C TYR A 895 5.52 -10.11 22.74
N ALA A 896 4.51 -10.65 23.44
CA ALA A 896 3.12 -10.35 23.17
C ALA A 896 2.81 -8.86 23.44
N SER A 897 2.25 -8.16 22.46
CA SER A 897 1.94 -6.72 22.53
C SER A 897 1.14 -6.35 23.80
N PRO A 898 1.42 -5.21 24.46
CA PRO A 898 0.66 -4.74 25.62
C PRO A 898 -0.77 -4.30 25.24
N MET A 899 -1.04 -4.09 23.95
CA MET A 899 -2.30 -3.57 23.44
C MET A 899 -3.38 -4.64 23.29
N HIS A 900 -4.64 -4.21 23.28
CA HIS A 900 -5.77 -5.06 22.90
C HIS A 900 -5.66 -5.53 21.45
N GLY A 901 -5.88 -6.82 21.20
CA GLY A 901 -5.74 -7.43 19.87
C GLY A 901 -6.82 -7.08 18.82
N SER A 902 -7.70 -6.11 19.09
CA SER A 902 -8.59 -5.52 18.08
C SER A 902 -9.10 -4.15 18.50
N ILE A 903 -9.45 -3.32 17.51
CA ILE A 903 -9.99 -1.97 17.76
C ILE A 903 -11.32 -2.00 18.53
N GLN A 904 -12.14 -3.05 18.34
CA GLN A 904 -13.38 -3.27 19.08
C GLN A 904 -13.10 -3.54 20.57
N LYS A 905 -12.05 -4.32 20.91
CA LYS A 905 -11.65 -4.53 22.31
C LYS A 905 -11.17 -3.23 22.96
N THR A 906 -10.43 -2.39 22.24
CA THR A 906 -10.09 -1.03 22.68
C THR A 906 -11.34 -0.14 22.86
N HIS A 907 -12.38 -0.31 22.04
CA HIS A 907 -13.65 0.42 22.22
C HIS A 907 -14.40 -0.05 23.48
N SER A 908 -14.46 -1.35 23.75
CA SER A 908 -15.01 -1.88 25.00
C SER A 908 -14.21 -1.39 26.20
N SER A 909 -12.88 -1.46 26.17
CA SER A 909 -12.01 -0.99 27.27
C SER A 909 -12.18 0.50 27.54
N TYR A 910 -12.24 1.34 26.50
CA TYR A 910 -12.55 2.77 26.64
C TYR A 910 -13.94 2.99 27.25
N ASN A 911 -14.97 2.28 26.76
CA ASN A 911 -16.34 2.44 27.25
C ASN A 911 -16.49 1.98 28.71
N ASP A 912 -15.83 0.89 29.10
CA ASP A 912 -15.74 0.40 30.49
C ASP A 912 -15.09 1.45 31.41
N CYS A 913 -13.95 2.00 30.99
CA CYS A 913 -13.22 3.00 31.77
C CYS A 913 -14.02 4.29 31.91
N ALA A 914 -14.62 4.78 30.82
CA ALA A 914 -15.51 5.94 30.83
C ALA A 914 -16.73 5.69 31.73
N SER A 915 -17.34 4.51 31.64
CA SER A 915 -18.48 4.10 32.46
C SER A 915 -18.14 4.16 33.95
N PHE A 916 -17.02 3.56 34.37
CA PHE A 916 -16.53 3.60 35.76
C PHE A 916 -16.25 5.03 36.24
N MET A 917 -15.55 5.84 35.44
CA MET A 917 -15.23 7.22 35.84
C MET A 917 -16.49 8.09 35.98
N ILE A 918 -17.52 7.88 35.15
CA ILE A 918 -18.80 8.59 35.31
C ILE A 918 -19.50 8.22 36.64
N ASP A 919 -19.38 6.99 37.13
CA ASP A 919 -19.88 6.62 38.49
C ASP A 919 -19.07 7.32 39.61
N LYS A 920 -17.76 7.46 39.42
CA LYS A 920 -16.88 8.15 40.38
C LYS A 920 -17.11 9.68 40.38
N VAL A 921 -17.57 10.26 39.26
CA VAL A 921 -18.01 11.65 39.19
C VAL A 921 -19.37 11.89 39.87
N SER A 922 -20.35 10.99 39.73
CA SER A 922 -21.64 11.15 40.45
C SER A 922 -21.46 11.06 41.97
N THR A 923 -20.52 10.23 42.43
CA THR A 923 -20.06 10.17 43.84
C THR A 923 -19.05 11.26 44.22
N ARG A 924 -18.79 12.24 43.34
CA ARG A 924 -17.83 13.37 43.48
C ARG A 924 -16.36 13.01 43.77
N SER A 925 -16.01 11.73 43.78
CA SER A 925 -14.66 11.22 44.11
C SER A 925 -13.63 11.37 42.98
N ALA A 926 -14.07 11.77 41.78
CA ALA A 926 -13.19 11.99 40.62
C ALA A 926 -13.71 13.10 39.70
N ALA A 927 -12.84 13.54 38.78
CA ALA A 927 -13.20 14.28 37.58
C ALA A 927 -12.65 13.57 36.34
N VAL A 928 -13.39 13.62 35.22
CA VAL A 928 -12.99 12.97 33.97
C VAL A 928 -13.17 13.86 32.73
N LEU A 929 -12.15 13.86 31.88
CA LEU A 929 -12.17 14.44 30.54
C LEU A 929 -12.23 13.30 29.50
N LEU A 930 -13.39 13.10 28.89
CA LEU A 930 -13.63 12.02 27.92
C LEU A 930 -13.21 12.47 26.51
N ALA A 931 -12.01 12.08 26.10
CA ALA A 931 -11.43 12.41 24.80
C ALA A 931 -11.73 11.32 23.75
N THR A 932 -12.77 11.54 22.94
CA THR A 932 -13.22 10.56 21.93
C THR A 932 -13.83 11.23 20.70
N HIS A 933 -13.59 10.63 19.53
CA HIS A 933 -14.22 10.96 18.25
C HIS A 933 -15.28 9.91 17.86
N ASN A 934 -15.27 8.75 18.52
CA ASN A 934 -16.27 7.71 18.32
C ASN A 934 -17.63 8.17 18.89
N LEU A 935 -18.64 8.16 18.01
CA LEU A 935 -19.99 8.64 18.29
C LEU A 935 -20.74 7.80 19.35
N GLU A 936 -20.58 6.48 19.31
CA GLU A 936 -21.29 5.56 20.21
C GLU A 936 -20.72 5.61 21.63
N SER A 937 -19.39 5.80 21.78
CA SER A 937 -18.78 6.16 23.07
C SER A 937 -19.36 7.46 23.64
N GLY A 938 -19.60 8.47 22.79
CA GLY A 938 -20.23 9.74 23.18
C GLY A 938 -21.69 9.56 23.63
N LYS A 939 -22.51 8.88 22.82
CA LYS A 939 -23.90 8.53 23.16
C LYS A 939 -24.01 7.73 24.46
N MET A 940 -23.13 6.75 24.66
CA MET A 940 -23.07 5.94 25.88
C MET A 940 -22.80 6.81 27.11
N ALA A 941 -21.77 7.67 27.04
CA ALA A 941 -21.42 8.58 28.13
C ALA A 941 -22.55 9.56 28.47
N VAL A 942 -23.20 10.15 27.45
CA VAL A 942 -24.38 11.03 27.66
C VAL A 942 -25.53 10.26 28.31
N LYS A 943 -25.89 9.08 27.80
CA LYS A 943 -26.97 8.25 28.35
C LYS A 943 -26.69 7.87 29.81
N LYS A 944 -25.45 7.54 30.15
CA LYS A 944 -25.06 7.19 31.52
C LYS A 944 -25.07 8.41 32.44
N ALA A 945 -24.55 9.55 32.00
CA ALA A 945 -24.58 10.79 32.78
C ALA A 945 -26.02 11.25 33.07
N GLN A 946 -26.93 11.10 32.09
CA GLN A 946 -28.37 11.35 32.27
C GLN A 946 -29.02 10.37 33.25
N ALA A 947 -28.69 9.08 33.17
CA ALA A 947 -29.21 8.05 34.08
C ALA A 947 -28.69 8.15 35.53
N LEU A 948 -27.62 8.93 35.76
CA LEU A 948 -27.06 9.26 37.07
C LEU A 948 -27.35 10.72 37.48
N GLU A 949 -28.27 11.38 36.78
CA GLU A 949 -28.72 12.77 37.02
C GLU A 949 -27.58 13.80 37.13
N ILE A 950 -26.45 13.55 36.45
CA ILE A 950 -25.29 14.44 36.45
C ILE A 950 -25.68 15.75 35.77
N ALA A 951 -25.61 16.85 36.52
CA ALA A 951 -26.02 18.17 36.08
C ALA A 951 -25.35 18.60 34.75
N LYS A 952 -26.14 19.25 33.89
CA LYS A 952 -25.63 19.90 32.67
C LYS A 952 -24.58 20.95 33.07
N GLY A 953 -23.48 21.03 32.32
CA GLY A 953 -22.35 21.91 32.61
C GLY A 953 -21.47 21.52 33.80
N ASN A 954 -21.61 20.32 34.39
CA ASN A 954 -20.77 19.87 35.51
C ASN A 954 -19.26 19.90 35.14
N PRO A 955 -18.40 20.63 35.90
CA PRO A 955 -16.97 20.76 35.59
C PRO A 955 -16.18 19.46 35.69
N ASN A 956 -16.69 18.47 36.44
CA ASN A 956 -16.03 17.19 36.66
C ASN A 956 -16.41 16.11 35.61
N LEU A 957 -17.30 16.42 34.66
CA LEU A 957 -17.56 15.59 33.48
C LEU A 957 -17.49 16.43 32.20
N GLN A 958 -16.32 16.42 31.57
CA GLN A 958 -16.06 17.17 30.35
C GLN A 958 -15.78 16.24 29.17
N PHE A 959 -15.97 16.75 27.95
CA PHE A 959 -15.66 16.04 26.72
C PHE A 959 -14.60 16.79 25.91
N ALA A 960 -13.73 16.04 25.22
CA ALA A 960 -12.75 16.61 24.30
C ALA A 960 -12.78 15.95 22.92
N GLN A 961 -12.62 16.79 21.89
CA GLN A 961 -12.24 16.38 20.54
C GLN A 961 -10.97 17.14 20.12
N LEU A 962 -10.27 16.66 19.09
CA LEU A 962 -9.17 17.40 18.50
C LEU A 962 -9.73 18.49 17.57
N LYS A 963 -8.96 19.57 17.33
CA LYS A 963 -9.34 20.58 16.33
C LYS A 963 -9.34 19.94 14.93
N GLY A 964 -10.40 20.18 14.15
CA GLY A 964 -10.57 19.57 12.82
C GLY A 964 -10.99 18.09 12.86
N MET A 965 -11.66 17.65 13.92
CA MET A 965 -12.13 16.27 14.09
C MET A 965 -13.45 16.19 14.87
N ALA A 966 -14.40 15.43 14.33
CA ALA A 966 -15.67 15.07 14.96
C ALA A 966 -16.53 16.27 15.43
N GLU A 967 -16.57 17.34 14.63
CA GLU A 967 -17.35 18.57 14.87
C GLU A 967 -18.82 18.31 15.20
N GLY A 968 -19.49 17.39 14.48
CA GLY A 968 -20.89 17.02 14.77
C GLY A 968 -21.09 16.40 16.15
N LEU A 969 -20.11 15.62 16.65
CA LEU A 969 -20.14 15.13 18.04
C LEU A 969 -19.89 16.28 19.02
N SER A 970 -18.94 17.19 18.74
CA SER A 970 -18.69 18.36 19.57
C SER A 970 -19.93 19.25 19.72
N PHE A 971 -20.61 19.59 18.62
CA PHE A 971 -21.82 20.41 18.64
C PHE A 971 -23.04 19.67 19.20
N GLY A 972 -23.17 18.35 18.97
CA GLY A 972 -24.19 17.54 19.61
C GLY A 972 -24.07 17.51 21.13
N LEU A 973 -22.85 17.31 21.66
CA LEU A 973 -22.57 17.33 23.10
C LEU A 973 -22.80 18.71 23.72
N ARG A 974 -22.42 19.79 23.02
CA ARG A 974 -22.75 21.18 23.38
C ARG A 974 -24.27 21.38 23.46
N ASN A 975 -25.01 20.95 22.44
CA ASN A 975 -26.47 21.09 22.35
C ASN A 975 -27.21 20.24 23.41
N ALA A 976 -26.64 19.11 23.84
CA ALA A 976 -27.13 18.32 24.98
C ALA A 976 -26.88 19.01 26.34
N GLY A 977 -25.91 19.94 26.41
CA GLY A 977 -25.59 20.76 27.60
C GLY A 977 -24.36 20.31 28.38
N PHE A 978 -23.40 19.62 27.74
CA PHE A 978 -22.13 19.26 28.37
C PHE A 978 -21.02 20.29 28.06
N LEU A 979 -19.99 20.32 28.90
CA LEU A 979 -18.77 21.09 28.60
C LEU A 979 -17.95 20.34 27.55
N VAL A 980 -17.66 21.01 26.44
CA VAL A 980 -16.96 20.43 25.28
C VAL A 980 -15.78 21.31 24.91
N SER A 981 -14.60 20.69 24.81
CA SER A 981 -13.35 21.37 24.47
C SER A 981 -12.73 20.82 23.18
N LYS A 982 -12.11 21.70 22.39
CA LYS A 982 -11.22 21.35 21.29
C LYS A 982 -9.77 21.39 21.76
N TYR A 983 -8.99 20.37 21.42
CA TYR A 983 -7.55 20.33 21.69
C TYR A 983 -6.78 21.15 20.64
N LEU A 984 -6.00 22.13 21.10
CA LEU A 984 -5.36 23.18 20.32
C LEU A 984 -3.83 23.07 20.42
N ALA A 985 -3.25 22.11 19.71
CA ALA A 985 -1.81 22.02 19.53
C ALA A 985 -1.30 23.26 18.76
N TYR A 986 -0.28 23.93 19.26
CA TYR A 986 0.21 25.19 18.68
C TYR A 986 1.72 25.38 18.91
N GLY A 987 2.30 26.35 18.20
CA GLY A 987 3.73 26.61 18.14
C GLY A 987 4.31 26.43 16.72
N PRO A 988 5.57 26.83 16.48
CA PRO A 988 6.26 26.71 15.20
C PRO A 988 6.03 25.37 14.50
N VAL A 989 5.81 25.40 13.18
CA VAL A 989 5.42 24.19 12.40
C VAL A 989 6.37 23.01 12.61
N GLU A 990 7.65 23.28 12.87
CA GLU A 990 8.67 22.24 13.08
C GLU A 990 8.54 21.47 14.40
N MET A 991 8.08 22.10 15.48
CA MET A 991 7.94 21.41 16.79
C MET A 991 6.69 20.54 16.84
N VAL A 992 5.60 20.96 16.18
CA VAL A 992 4.36 20.16 16.11
C VAL A 992 4.38 19.05 15.05
N ILE A 993 5.50 18.81 14.35
CA ILE A 993 5.61 17.72 13.36
C ILE A 993 5.18 16.37 13.95
N PRO A 994 5.67 15.92 15.13
CA PRO A 994 5.28 14.63 15.69
C PRO A 994 3.78 14.54 15.97
N PHE A 995 3.16 15.63 16.45
CA PHE A 995 1.71 15.72 16.62
C PHE A 995 0.97 15.56 15.29
N LEU A 996 1.38 16.27 14.23
CA LEU A 996 0.76 16.16 12.91
C LEU A 996 0.92 14.76 12.30
N LEU A 997 2.07 14.11 12.49
CA LEU A 997 2.26 12.72 12.08
C LEU A 997 1.34 11.77 12.84
N ARG A 998 1.17 11.94 14.16
CA ARG A 998 0.22 11.16 14.97
C ARG A 998 -1.23 11.40 14.54
N ARG A 999 -1.62 12.62 14.15
CA ARG A 999 -2.95 12.90 13.55
C ARG A 999 -3.14 12.23 12.20
N ALA A 1000 -2.12 12.25 11.35
CA ALA A 1000 -2.19 11.65 10.03
C ALA A 1000 -2.15 10.10 10.11
N GLU A 1001 -1.52 9.50 11.12
CA GLU A 1001 -1.67 8.07 11.42
C GLU A 1001 -3.06 7.71 11.97
N GLU A 1002 -3.66 8.56 12.81
CA GLU A 1002 -5.02 8.37 13.37
C GLU A 1002 -6.13 8.40 12.29
N ASN A 1003 -6.00 9.28 11.29
CA ASN A 1003 -6.99 9.40 10.21
C ASN A 1003 -7.07 8.17 9.27
N ARG A 1004 -6.02 7.33 9.20
CA ARG A 1004 -5.94 6.17 8.27
C ARG A 1004 -7.07 5.15 8.43
N GLY A 1005 -7.73 5.13 9.59
CA GLY A 1005 -8.88 4.24 9.86
C GLY A 1005 -10.25 4.92 9.91
N ILE A 1006 -10.34 6.26 9.83
CA ILE A 1006 -11.60 6.97 10.15
C ILE A 1006 -12.70 6.74 9.10
N LEU A 1007 -12.33 6.48 7.84
CA LEU A 1007 -13.28 6.11 6.76
C LEU A 1007 -14.04 4.79 7.03
N SER A 1008 -13.60 3.93 7.97
CA SER A 1008 -14.39 2.76 8.39
C SER A 1008 -15.37 3.05 9.52
N ALA A 1009 -15.43 4.28 10.05
CA ALA A 1009 -16.10 4.57 11.31
C ALA A 1009 -16.69 6.00 11.44
N SER A 1010 -17.66 6.37 10.60
CA SER A 1010 -18.95 6.89 11.10
C SER A 1010 -19.98 7.21 10.01
N THR A 1011 -21.23 7.36 10.46
CA THR A 1011 -22.34 8.01 9.73
C THR A 1011 -22.08 9.50 9.43
N LEU A 1012 -20.99 10.10 9.94
CA LEU A 1012 -20.77 11.55 9.93
C LEU A 1012 -20.48 12.11 8.53
N ASP A 1013 -19.76 11.38 7.67
CA ASP A 1013 -19.59 11.76 6.26
C ASP A 1013 -20.95 11.85 5.55
N ARG A 1014 -21.90 10.96 5.91
CA ARG A 1014 -23.28 11.01 5.40
C ARG A 1014 -24.09 12.15 6.01
N GLN A 1015 -23.68 12.74 7.13
CA GLN A 1015 -24.33 13.89 7.75
C GLN A 1015 -23.79 15.22 7.19
N LEU A 1016 -22.48 15.34 6.97
CA LEU A 1016 -21.89 16.46 6.20
C LEU A 1016 -22.45 16.51 4.77
N MET A 1017 -22.61 15.36 4.12
CA MET A 1017 -23.24 15.22 2.79
C MET A 1017 -24.78 15.37 2.80
N ARG A 1018 -25.41 15.56 3.97
CA ARG A 1018 -26.86 15.83 4.14
C ARG A 1018 -27.16 17.28 4.55
N TYR A 1019 -26.16 18.07 4.92
CA TYR A 1019 -26.35 19.49 5.21
C TYR A 1019 -26.77 20.21 3.92
N GLU A 1020 -27.97 20.80 3.89
CA GLU A 1020 -28.61 21.20 2.62
C GLU A 1020 -27.80 22.23 1.82
N GLY A 1021 -27.08 23.15 2.48
CA GLY A 1021 -26.17 24.09 1.79
C GLY A 1021 -25.00 23.40 1.05
N ILE A 1022 -24.49 22.28 1.59
CA ILE A 1022 -23.49 21.44 0.89
C ILE A 1022 -24.20 20.54 -0.13
N SER A 1023 -25.42 20.07 0.15
CA SER A 1023 -26.21 19.29 -0.82
C SER A 1023 -26.49 20.09 -2.09
N GLU A 1024 -26.89 21.36 -1.99
CA GLU A 1024 -27.08 22.25 -3.13
C GLU A 1024 -25.78 22.46 -3.92
N GLU A 1025 -24.69 22.85 -3.26
CA GLU A 1025 -23.39 23.06 -3.93
C GLU A 1025 -22.90 21.76 -4.60
N THR A 1026 -23.07 20.62 -3.92
CA THR A 1026 -22.72 19.28 -4.43
C THR A 1026 -23.67 18.79 -5.52
N GLN A 1027 -24.94 19.20 -5.52
CA GLN A 1027 -25.89 18.94 -6.59
C GLN A 1027 -25.56 19.78 -7.82
N LYS A 1028 -25.25 21.08 -7.66
CA LYS A 1028 -24.78 21.98 -8.74
C LYS A 1028 -23.44 21.49 -9.33
N LEU A 1029 -22.60 20.83 -8.52
CA LEU A 1029 -21.40 20.09 -8.96
C LEU A 1029 -21.70 18.78 -9.71
N LYS A 1030 -22.82 18.11 -9.42
CA LYS A 1030 -23.23 16.83 -10.04
C LYS A 1030 -24.13 17.01 -11.28
N SER A 1031 -24.89 18.10 -11.35
CA SER A 1031 -25.70 18.48 -12.51
C SER A 1031 -24.89 19.20 -13.60
N GLY A 1032 -23.71 19.72 -13.24
CA GLY A 1032 -22.87 20.54 -14.13
C GLY A 1032 -23.27 22.01 -14.18
N GLU A 1033 -24.25 22.44 -13.38
CA GLU A 1033 -24.73 23.82 -13.33
C GLU A 1033 -23.74 24.78 -12.64
N MET A 1034 -22.79 24.26 -11.84
CA MET A 1034 -21.75 25.08 -11.22
C MET A 1034 -20.66 25.48 -12.22
N SER A 1035 -20.65 26.75 -12.62
CA SER A 1035 -19.71 27.27 -13.62
C SER A 1035 -18.24 27.07 -13.21
N CYS A 1036 -17.35 26.96 -14.20
CA CYS A 1036 -15.91 26.94 -13.94
C CYS A 1036 -15.41 28.21 -13.23
N ALA A 1037 -16.08 29.36 -13.40
CA ALA A 1037 -15.75 30.58 -12.65
C ALA A 1037 -16.05 30.42 -11.15
N ASN A 1038 -17.18 29.81 -10.80
CA ASN A 1038 -17.57 29.56 -9.41
C ASN A 1038 -16.65 28.50 -8.77
N LEU A 1039 -16.36 27.40 -9.48
CA LEU A 1039 -15.41 26.38 -9.01
C LEU A 1039 -14.00 26.96 -8.84
N HIS A 1040 -13.56 27.83 -9.76
CA HIS A 1040 -12.31 28.55 -9.64
C HIS A 1040 -12.32 29.47 -8.42
N GLN A 1041 -13.34 30.31 -8.25
CA GLN A 1041 -13.44 31.25 -7.12
C GLN A 1041 -13.51 30.55 -5.75
N LEU A 1042 -14.12 29.36 -5.69
CA LEU A 1042 -14.18 28.51 -4.51
C LEU A 1042 -12.82 27.87 -4.15
N LEU A 1043 -12.01 27.50 -5.15
CA LEU A 1043 -10.73 26.82 -4.95
C LEU A 1043 -9.50 27.75 -5.04
N CYS A 1044 -9.63 28.94 -5.61
CA CYS A 1044 -8.51 29.88 -5.80
C CYS A 1044 -7.85 30.28 -4.47
N PRO A 1045 -8.56 30.60 -3.37
CA PRO A 1045 -7.92 30.89 -2.08
C PRO A 1045 -7.10 29.72 -1.53
N TYR A 1046 -7.52 28.48 -1.80
CA TYR A 1046 -6.81 27.27 -1.38
C TYR A 1046 -5.54 27.04 -2.22
N PHE A 1047 -5.62 27.20 -3.54
CA PHE A 1047 -4.44 27.09 -4.41
C PHE A 1047 -3.50 28.31 -4.30
N GLU A 1048 -3.99 29.51 -4.00
CA GLU A 1048 -3.18 30.67 -3.65
C GLU A 1048 -2.42 30.45 -2.34
N GLY A 1049 -3.03 29.84 -1.32
CA GLY A 1049 -2.36 29.45 -0.08
C GLY A 1049 -1.30 28.35 -0.28
N ILE A 1050 -1.34 27.63 -1.40
CA ILE A 1050 -0.32 26.65 -1.82
C ILE A 1050 0.74 27.29 -2.75
N ALA A 1051 0.45 28.46 -3.33
CA ALA A 1051 1.32 29.17 -4.28
C ALA A 1051 2.05 30.39 -3.69
N LYS A 1052 1.68 30.83 -2.49
CA LYS A 1052 2.33 31.88 -1.69
C LYS A 1052 3.41 31.30 -0.76
#